data_AF-A0A1V0AJR4-F1
#
_entry.id   AF-A0A1V0AJR4-F1
#
_cell.length_a   1.000
_cell.length_b   1.000
_cell.length_c   1.000
_cell.angle_alpha   90.00
_cell.angle_beta   90.00
_cell.angle_gamma   90.00
#
_symmetry.space_group_name_H-M   'P 1'
#
loop_
_entity.id
_entity.type
_entity.pdbx_description
1 polymer ?
#
loop_
_entity_poly.entity_id
_entity_poly.type
_entity_poly.pdbx_seq_one_letter_code
_entity_poly.pdbx_strand_id
1 'polypeptide(L)'
;MERGKPPLDAPTPQRPRASWHLRANAIVVGWLALTVVAALAGDVLPAPRWLLIHVFLLGAVSTAILIWSEHFTVALLRVRTPPQRGSLTRLGLLNVATVAVLAGVSAGPWQVAAVGAALVVGVVLWHAAVLIRLVRQALPGRFGHVIGWYVCAAGALSAGGVLGGLLAAHVGHGAVHERLHAAHAEVNLFGWVGLTVLGTLFTLWPTVLRTRMSDGTRRASRVGLRLAVAGLAVAVGGLLVDWRWVALAGLVAYAAGGLAALAPLADALRRRRPHTGASWMLGAAIVWFEVTVAANVVVIATRPAAEVAAALEPLLPLVLVGFVGQVLLGSLLHLLPAVLGGGPARFKENAALLERGWPVRLAALNLGVPLLALPVPQPVTLLGWALVLGSAMAFVALAVTALSRARLTSTGPAVAAEEATGVKGGRTWRQSLPALAGVVVGCLLTAAAVVVATTSVPGPSMVAATGSRTIEVTLSGMSIRPAVIEAPVGTVLTLRVTNADAQRHDLRLATGERTPMLASGQSATLKAAPLGEPVDGWCTVAGHRAAGMTLRIVPTSTAAASQPSSSTGHTGHGTATAGPTRLDLAAPMSPGWKPYDATVKPAPGSTEHHVEIRADDTVIQEVAPGVRQRVWTFNGTMPGPVLRGKVGDVFVVTFVNGGTMGHGIDFHAGATAPDGPMRTIQPGERLTYRFRADFAGAWLYHCSTMPMTQHIANGMFGAVIIDPPGLPKVDREYVLVQGELYLGEPGTDAQVAKMRQGGPDGWMFNGTAAGYDHAPLQAKAGERVRIWAVAAGPSSGTALHVVGAPFDTVYKEGAYMLRTDDPGGAQVLDLAPAQGGFAELVFPEAGTYPVVDHTMRQAEAGAHGLFKVSAP
;
A
#
# COMPACT_ATOMS: atom_id res chain seq x y z
N MET A 1 35.31 54.21 56.25
CA MET A 1 35.63 52.88 55.67
C MET A 1 34.42 51.98 55.90
N GLU A 2 33.40 52.07 55.04
CA GLU A 2 32.28 51.12 55.03
C GLU A 2 32.60 49.98 54.06
N ARG A 3 32.68 48.75 54.56
CA ARG A 3 32.83 47.55 53.72
C ARG A 3 31.43 47.06 53.32
N GLY A 4 31.13 47.22 52.03
CA GLY A 4 29.90 46.76 51.40
C GLY A 4 29.78 45.24 51.35
N LYS A 5 28.52 44.78 51.42
CA LYS A 5 28.06 43.40 51.19
C LYS A 5 28.56 42.86 49.83
N PRO A 6 28.80 41.55 49.71
CA PRO A 6 29.04 40.94 48.41
C PRO A 6 27.77 41.03 47.54
N PRO A 7 27.88 41.30 46.22
CA PRO A 7 26.74 41.35 45.33
C PRO A 7 26.12 39.95 45.18
N LEU A 8 24.79 39.93 45.20
CA LEU A 8 23.95 38.77 44.92
C LEU A 8 24.31 38.13 43.58
N ASP A 9 24.34 36.80 43.58
CA ASP A 9 24.59 35.90 42.48
C ASP A 9 24.12 36.43 41.11
N ALA A 10 25.09 36.57 40.20
CA ALA A 10 24.82 36.75 38.78
C ALA A 10 23.97 35.57 38.26
N PRO A 11 22.96 35.81 37.39
CA PRO A 11 22.14 34.74 36.85
C PRO A 11 23.02 33.80 36.02
N THR A 12 23.12 32.53 36.46
CA THR A 12 23.69 31.42 35.68
C THR A 12 23.19 31.48 34.22
N PRO A 13 24.04 31.27 33.20
CA PRO A 13 23.62 31.31 31.81
C PRO A 13 22.53 30.27 31.58
N GLN A 14 21.32 30.71 31.19
CA GLN A 14 20.26 29.79 30.80
C GLN A 14 20.77 28.98 29.60
N ARG A 15 21.02 27.68 29.80
CA ARG A 15 21.24 26.73 28.70
C ARG A 15 20.09 26.90 27.69
N PRO A 16 20.35 26.93 26.38
CA PRO A 16 19.34 27.36 25.42
C PRO A 16 18.17 26.39 25.42
N ARG A 17 17.00 26.87 25.86
CA ARG A 17 15.68 26.21 25.73
C ARG A 17 15.38 25.72 24.30
N ALA A 18 16.11 26.24 23.30
CA ALA A 18 15.96 25.95 21.88
C ALA A 18 16.35 24.52 21.45
N SER A 19 17.24 23.81 22.17
CA SER A 19 17.80 22.54 21.65
C SER A 19 16.82 21.34 21.70
N TRP A 20 15.92 21.29 22.69
CA TRP A 20 14.97 20.19 22.88
C TRP A 20 13.81 20.26 21.89
N HIS A 21 13.10 21.39 21.85
CA HIS A 21 11.93 21.54 21.00
C HIS A 21 12.29 21.39 19.51
N LEU A 22 13.52 21.77 19.12
CA LEU A 22 14.06 21.49 17.80
C LEU A 22 14.13 19.98 17.50
N ARG A 23 14.72 19.18 18.40
CA ARG A 23 14.83 17.72 18.23
C ARG A 23 13.47 17.04 18.24
N ALA A 24 12.58 17.45 19.15
CA ALA A 24 11.24 16.90 19.26
C ALA A 24 10.38 17.19 18.01
N ASN A 25 10.41 18.41 17.48
CA ASN A 25 9.65 18.76 16.26
C ASN A 25 10.27 18.16 14.99
N ALA A 26 11.57 17.88 14.96
CA ALA A 26 12.18 17.14 13.85
C ALA A 26 11.59 15.72 13.70
N ILE A 27 11.21 15.07 14.81
CA ILE A 27 10.55 13.75 14.77
C ILE A 27 9.17 13.86 14.12
N VAL A 28 8.39 14.90 14.44
CA VAL A 28 7.08 15.15 13.81
C VAL A 28 7.22 15.35 12.30
N VAL A 29 8.20 16.14 11.87
CA VAL A 29 8.48 16.36 10.44
C VAL A 29 8.96 15.07 9.75
N GLY A 30 9.75 14.24 10.45
CA GLY A 30 10.16 12.92 9.97
C GLY A 30 8.98 11.99 9.71
N TRP A 31 8.03 11.90 10.64
CA TRP A 31 6.80 11.13 10.42
C TRP A 31 5.92 11.68 9.30
N LEU A 32 5.86 13.00 9.13
CA LEU A 32 5.16 13.61 8.00
C LEU A 32 5.82 13.23 6.67
N ALA A 33 7.16 13.21 6.61
CA ALA A 33 7.88 12.73 5.43
C ALA A 33 7.59 11.23 5.17
N LEU A 34 7.61 10.39 6.20
CA LEU A 34 7.24 8.97 6.10
C LEU A 34 5.78 8.78 5.66
N THR A 35 4.86 9.65 6.07
CA THR A 35 3.47 9.62 5.62
C THR A 35 3.37 9.87 4.12
N VAL A 36 4.14 10.84 3.59
CA VAL A 36 4.21 11.10 2.15
C VAL A 36 4.79 9.90 1.41
N VAL A 37 5.88 9.32 1.92
CA VAL A 37 6.50 8.12 1.32
C VAL A 37 5.54 6.94 1.31
N ALA A 38 4.84 6.69 2.42
CA ALA A 38 3.85 5.62 2.51
C ALA A 38 2.67 5.83 1.53
N ALA A 39 2.22 7.07 1.35
CA ALA A 39 1.17 7.39 0.39
C ALA A 39 1.64 7.17 -1.07
N LEU A 40 2.90 7.49 -1.39
CA LEU A 40 3.47 7.28 -2.72
C LEU A 40 3.76 5.80 -3.02
N ALA A 41 4.14 5.01 -2.00
CA ALA A 41 4.40 3.59 -2.14
C ALA A 41 3.13 2.80 -2.50
N GLY A 42 1.95 3.27 -2.09
CA GLY A 42 0.66 2.67 -2.46
C GLY A 42 0.64 1.17 -2.19
N ASP A 43 0.20 0.40 -3.18
CA ASP A 43 -0.02 -1.05 -3.08
C ASP A 43 1.26 -1.90 -2.92
N VAL A 44 2.45 -1.27 -2.94
CA VAL A 44 3.73 -1.94 -2.60
C VAL A 44 3.80 -2.32 -1.12
N LEU A 45 2.99 -1.67 -0.26
CA LEU A 45 2.94 -1.96 1.17
C LEU A 45 1.90 -3.05 1.50
N PRO A 46 2.14 -3.95 2.48
CA PRO A 46 1.28 -5.10 2.79
C PRO A 46 -0.12 -4.74 3.33
N ALA A 47 -0.32 -3.50 3.78
CA ALA A 47 -1.60 -2.96 4.24
C ALA A 47 -1.65 -1.44 3.99
N PRO A 48 -1.72 -0.99 2.74
CA PRO A 48 -1.28 0.34 2.34
C PRO A 48 -2.14 1.45 2.98
N ARG A 49 -3.46 1.25 3.05
CA ARG A 49 -4.39 2.18 3.69
C ARG A 49 -4.22 2.22 5.21
N TRP A 50 -4.16 1.05 5.86
CA TRP A 50 -4.00 0.96 7.32
C TRP A 50 -2.67 1.58 7.77
N LEU A 51 -1.58 1.27 7.08
CA LEU A 51 -0.25 1.82 7.33
C LEU A 51 -0.24 3.34 7.16
N LEU A 52 -0.78 3.85 6.05
CA LEU A 52 -0.84 5.29 5.81
C LEU A 52 -1.56 6.03 6.95
N ILE A 53 -2.71 5.53 7.39
CA ILE A 53 -3.50 6.12 8.48
C ILE A 53 -2.70 6.13 9.78
N HIS A 54 -2.06 5.02 10.15
CA HIS A 54 -1.38 4.88 11.44
C HIS A 54 -0.01 5.56 11.47
N VAL A 55 0.75 5.55 10.37
CA VAL A 55 1.98 6.35 10.22
C VAL A 55 1.67 7.84 10.43
N PHE A 56 0.54 8.31 9.89
CA PHE A 56 0.10 9.69 10.06
C PHE A 56 -0.43 9.98 11.47
N LEU A 57 -1.46 9.25 11.93
CA LEU A 57 -2.15 9.53 13.19
C LEU A 57 -1.36 9.09 14.43
N LEU A 58 -0.84 7.86 14.44
CA LEU A 58 -0.08 7.32 15.57
C LEU A 58 1.37 7.80 15.55
N GLY A 59 1.96 8.02 14.37
CA GLY A 59 3.29 8.61 14.21
C GLY A 59 3.28 10.13 14.37
N ALA A 60 2.91 10.86 13.32
CA ALA A 60 3.06 12.33 13.28
C ALA A 60 2.17 13.05 14.30
N VAL A 61 0.86 12.75 14.31
CA VAL A 61 -0.13 13.49 15.11
C VAL A 61 0.04 13.21 16.59
N SER A 62 0.16 11.95 17.00
CA SER A 62 0.33 11.59 18.42
C SER A 62 1.64 12.14 19.01
N THR A 63 2.72 12.10 18.23
CA THR A 63 4.00 12.75 18.61
C THR A 63 3.80 14.25 18.83
N ALA A 64 3.10 14.94 17.92
CA ALA A 64 2.80 16.36 18.05
C ALA A 64 1.93 16.64 19.28
N ILE A 65 0.90 15.83 19.54
CA ILE A 65 0.01 15.98 20.70
C ILE A 65 0.80 15.90 22.01
N LEU A 66 1.68 14.92 22.19
CA LEU A 66 2.49 14.80 23.41
C LEU A 66 3.38 16.03 23.64
N ILE A 67 4.05 16.50 22.59
CA ILE A 67 4.94 17.67 22.67
C ILE A 67 4.17 18.93 23.04
N TRP A 68 3.08 19.20 22.31
CA TRP A 68 2.39 20.48 22.40
C TRP A 68 1.43 20.56 23.59
N SER A 69 0.78 19.47 23.98
CA SER A 69 -0.08 19.46 25.17
C SER A 69 0.70 19.75 26.45
N GLU A 70 1.92 19.21 26.61
CA GLU A 70 2.82 19.56 27.72
C GLU A 70 3.25 21.03 27.65
N HIS A 71 3.68 21.48 26.46
CA HIS A 71 4.10 22.87 26.25
C HIS A 71 2.98 23.87 26.61
N PHE A 72 1.76 23.66 26.11
CA PHE A 72 0.61 24.49 26.44
C PHE A 72 0.24 24.41 27.92
N THR A 73 0.32 23.23 28.53
CA THR A 73 0.05 23.08 29.97
C THR A 73 1.02 23.92 30.80
N VAL A 74 2.32 23.85 30.51
CA VAL A 74 3.35 24.65 31.18
C VAL A 74 3.12 26.15 30.95
N ALA A 75 2.85 26.55 29.71
CA ALA A 75 2.64 27.94 29.33
C ALA A 75 1.39 28.57 29.99
N LEU A 76 0.27 27.83 30.00
CA LEU A 76 -1.02 28.32 30.51
C LEU A 76 -1.08 28.35 32.03
N LEU A 77 -0.50 27.35 32.69
CA LEU A 77 -0.46 27.28 34.15
C LEU A 77 0.69 28.10 34.75
N ARG A 78 1.64 28.56 33.93
CA ARG A 78 2.86 29.27 34.36
C ARG A 78 3.66 28.50 35.42
N VAL A 79 3.69 27.18 35.29
CA VAL A 79 4.42 26.27 36.18
C VAL A 79 5.83 26.00 35.67
N ARG A 80 6.68 25.41 36.51
CA ARG A 80 8.01 24.97 36.10
C ARG A 80 7.91 23.84 35.07
N THR A 81 8.77 23.89 34.06
CA THR A 81 8.83 22.85 33.02
C THR A 81 9.25 21.51 33.64
N PRO A 82 8.61 20.38 33.26
CA PRO A 82 9.04 19.06 33.68
C PRO A 82 10.51 18.77 33.34
N PRO A 83 11.17 17.83 34.06
CA PRO A 83 12.53 17.41 33.73
C PRO A 83 12.63 16.91 32.29
N GLN A 84 13.55 17.49 31.51
CA GLN A 84 13.72 17.21 30.08
C GLN A 84 13.92 15.71 29.79
N ARG A 85 14.65 14.99 30.65
CA ARG A 85 14.86 13.55 30.53
C ARG A 85 13.54 12.76 30.55
N GLY A 86 12.60 13.14 31.41
CA GLY A 86 11.30 12.49 31.50
C GLY A 86 10.47 12.69 30.23
N SER A 87 10.44 13.92 29.69
CA SER A 87 9.72 14.23 28.45
C SER A 87 10.37 13.56 27.22
N LEU A 88 11.70 13.49 27.16
CA LEU A 88 12.46 12.72 26.16
C LEU A 88 12.14 11.23 26.21
N THR A 89 12.09 10.65 27.41
CA THR A 89 11.83 9.22 27.60
C THR A 89 10.43 8.86 27.14
N ARG A 90 9.41 9.65 27.53
CA ARG A 90 8.03 9.47 27.03
C ARG A 90 7.96 9.55 25.51
N LEU A 91 8.61 10.55 24.91
CA LEU A 91 8.61 10.73 23.46
C LEU A 91 9.30 9.57 22.74
N GLY A 92 10.46 9.13 23.21
CA GLY A 92 11.19 8.00 22.64
C GLY A 92 10.40 6.69 22.75
N LEU A 93 9.84 6.41 23.93
CA LEU A 93 9.00 5.22 24.15
C LEU A 93 7.75 5.22 23.27
N LEU A 94 7.07 6.36 23.10
CA LEU A 94 5.94 6.45 22.18
C LEU A 94 6.36 6.04 20.77
N ASN A 95 7.48 6.56 20.27
CA ASN A 95 7.93 6.31 18.91
C ASN A 95 8.35 4.85 18.69
N VAL A 96 9.06 4.25 19.66
CA VAL A 96 9.40 2.82 19.64
C VAL A 96 8.13 1.97 19.65
N ALA A 97 7.17 2.31 20.51
CA ALA A 97 5.89 1.61 20.60
C ALA A 97 5.07 1.74 19.31
N THR A 98 5.04 2.92 18.68
CA THR A 98 4.42 3.14 17.37
C THR A 98 5.06 2.25 16.30
N VAL A 99 6.39 2.19 16.23
CA VAL A 99 7.09 1.30 15.28
C VAL A 99 6.75 -0.17 15.53
N ALA A 100 6.68 -0.59 16.80
CA ALA A 100 6.27 -1.95 17.15
C ALA A 100 4.82 -2.26 16.71
N VAL A 101 3.89 -1.33 16.87
CA VAL A 101 2.51 -1.47 16.35
C VAL A 101 2.52 -1.62 14.82
N LEU A 102 3.20 -0.70 14.11
CA LEU A 102 3.24 -0.70 12.65
C LEU A 102 3.89 -1.98 12.09
N ALA A 103 5.02 -2.40 12.68
CA ALA A 103 5.74 -3.60 12.28
C ALA A 103 4.97 -4.88 12.63
N GLY A 104 4.41 -4.97 13.85
CA GLY A 104 3.70 -6.16 14.30
C GLY A 104 2.45 -6.47 13.48
N VAL A 105 1.69 -5.43 13.08
CA VAL A 105 0.52 -5.61 12.20
C VAL A 105 0.93 -5.94 10.77
N SER A 106 2.03 -5.37 10.28
CA SER A 106 2.43 -5.53 8.87
C SER A 106 3.26 -6.78 8.58
N ALA A 107 4.03 -7.27 9.58
CA ALA A 107 4.98 -8.36 9.43
C ALA A 107 4.56 -9.67 10.15
N GLY A 108 3.39 -9.70 10.81
CA GLY A 108 2.75 -10.96 11.22
C GLY A 108 2.73 -11.36 12.69
N PRO A 109 3.66 -10.96 13.61
CA PRO A 109 3.49 -11.30 15.02
C PRO A 109 2.55 -10.29 15.70
N TRP A 110 1.26 -10.61 15.75
CA TRP A 110 0.26 -9.75 16.41
C TRP A 110 0.59 -9.44 17.86
N GLN A 111 1.37 -10.29 18.53
CA GLN A 111 1.86 -10.07 19.90
C GLN A 111 2.74 -8.82 19.97
N VAL A 112 3.56 -8.56 18.95
CA VAL A 112 4.39 -7.35 18.87
C VAL A 112 3.48 -6.12 18.72
N ALA A 113 2.41 -6.22 17.94
CA ALA A 113 1.43 -5.16 17.81
C ALA A 113 0.67 -4.90 19.12
N ALA A 114 0.25 -5.96 19.82
CA ALA A 114 -0.46 -5.85 21.10
C ALA A 114 0.43 -5.27 22.20
N VAL A 115 1.69 -5.71 22.29
CA VAL A 115 2.69 -5.13 23.22
C VAL A 115 2.97 -3.67 22.86
N GLY A 116 3.13 -3.35 21.59
CA GLY A 116 3.27 -1.98 21.11
C GLY A 116 2.08 -1.11 21.52
N ALA A 117 0.85 -1.59 21.33
CA ALA A 117 -0.37 -0.88 21.72
C ALA A 117 -0.43 -0.66 23.24
N ALA A 118 -0.11 -1.68 24.04
CA ALA A 118 -0.04 -1.57 25.51
C ALA A 118 1.00 -0.54 25.97
N LEU A 119 2.16 -0.49 25.30
CA LEU A 119 3.19 0.52 25.56
C LEU A 119 2.72 1.93 25.19
N VAL A 120 2.02 2.11 24.06
CA VAL A 120 1.40 3.40 23.69
C VAL A 120 0.45 3.86 24.80
N VAL A 121 -0.44 2.97 25.26
CA VAL A 121 -1.38 3.26 26.36
C VAL A 121 -0.62 3.66 27.63
N GLY A 122 0.39 2.90 28.02
CA GLY A 122 1.22 3.19 29.20
C GLY A 122 1.90 4.56 29.14
N VAL A 123 2.47 4.92 27.99
CA VAL A 123 3.13 6.23 27.79
C VAL A 123 2.12 7.37 27.86
N VAL A 124 0.93 7.19 27.30
CA VAL A 124 -0.12 8.23 27.27
C VAL A 124 -0.75 8.42 28.65
N LEU A 125 -0.94 7.35 29.42
CA LEU A 125 -1.36 7.44 30.82
C LEU A 125 -0.30 8.10 31.69
N TRP A 126 0.99 7.79 31.48
CA TRP A 126 2.08 8.50 32.13
C TRP A 126 2.05 10.00 31.78
N HIS A 127 1.83 10.34 30.51
CA HIS A 127 1.68 11.73 30.08
C HIS A 127 0.52 12.45 30.78
N ALA A 128 -0.66 11.83 30.83
CA ALA A 128 -1.81 12.37 31.54
C ALA A 128 -1.53 12.59 33.05
N ALA A 129 -0.85 11.65 33.70
CA ALA A 129 -0.45 11.78 35.10
C ALA A 129 0.50 12.98 35.32
N VAL A 130 1.40 13.25 34.38
CA VAL A 130 2.26 14.44 34.41
C VAL A 130 1.42 15.72 34.29
N LEU A 131 0.49 15.79 33.34
CA LEU A 131 -0.38 16.97 33.19
C LEU A 131 -1.24 17.22 34.44
N ILE A 132 -1.79 16.16 35.04
CA ILE A 132 -2.56 16.25 36.29
C ILE A 132 -1.70 16.76 37.43
N ARG A 133 -0.45 16.28 37.57
CA ARG A 133 0.48 16.79 38.60
C ARG A 133 0.78 18.27 38.41
N LEU A 134 0.99 18.73 37.17
CA LEU A 134 1.21 20.15 36.87
C LEU A 134 -0.01 21.00 37.25
N VAL A 135 -1.23 20.53 36.98
CA VAL A 135 -2.47 21.21 37.41
C VAL A 135 -2.56 21.30 38.92
N ARG A 136 -2.23 20.22 39.65
CA ARG A 136 -2.28 20.20 41.13
C ARG A 136 -1.24 21.12 41.78
N GLN A 137 -0.12 21.36 41.12
CA GLN A 137 0.95 22.25 41.60
C GLN A 137 0.72 23.71 41.21
N ALA A 138 -0.16 23.99 40.25
CA ALA A 138 -0.44 25.34 39.80
C ALA A 138 -1.34 26.06 40.81
N LEU A 139 -1.08 27.35 41.02
CA LEU A 139 -2.05 28.23 41.67
C LEU A 139 -3.35 28.27 40.84
N PRO A 140 -4.54 28.46 41.45
CA PRO A 140 -5.81 28.50 40.74
C PRO A 140 -5.80 29.49 39.57
N GLY A 141 -5.54 28.97 38.36
CA GLY A 141 -5.34 29.77 37.16
C GLY A 141 -6.63 29.94 36.37
N ARG A 142 -6.73 31.07 35.64
CA ARG A 142 -7.85 31.34 34.73
C ARG A 142 -8.07 30.21 33.71
N PHE A 143 -7.01 29.50 33.31
CA PHE A 143 -6.97 28.58 32.16
C PHE A 143 -6.83 27.08 32.49
N GLY A 144 -6.82 26.68 33.77
CA GLY A 144 -6.65 25.26 34.15
C GLY A 144 -7.75 24.32 33.63
N HIS A 145 -8.92 24.87 33.25
CA HIS A 145 -10.03 24.12 32.68
C HIS A 145 -9.74 23.54 31.28
N VAL A 146 -8.78 24.10 30.54
CA VAL A 146 -8.39 23.60 29.21
C VAL A 146 -7.64 22.27 29.32
N ILE A 147 -6.89 22.05 30.41
CA ILE A 147 -6.06 20.85 30.58
C ILE A 147 -6.90 19.57 30.72
N GLY A 148 -8.15 19.70 31.20
CA GLY A 148 -9.10 18.59 31.26
C GLY A 148 -9.34 17.95 29.89
N TRP A 149 -9.28 18.72 28.80
CA TRP A 149 -9.42 18.18 27.43
C TRP A 149 -8.28 17.22 27.07
N TYR A 150 -7.03 17.56 27.40
CA TYR A 150 -5.87 16.70 27.13
C TYR A 150 -5.91 15.42 27.98
N VAL A 151 -6.37 15.51 29.23
CA VAL A 151 -6.49 14.35 30.11
C VAL A 151 -7.60 13.41 29.61
N CYS A 152 -8.75 13.95 29.20
CA CYS A 152 -9.82 13.15 28.60
C CYS A 152 -9.43 12.54 27.26
N ALA A 153 -8.69 13.29 26.42
CA ALA A 153 -8.13 12.75 25.18
C ALA A 153 -7.21 11.55 25.44
N ALA A 154 -6.32 11.63 26.44
CA ALA A 154 -5.46 10.52 26.83
C ALA A 154 -6.25 9.28 27.29
N GLY A 155 -7.39 9.48 27.98
CA GLY A 155 -8.32 8.40 28.31
C GLY A 155 -8.94 7.77 27.06
N ALA A 156 -9.31 8.59 26.07
CA ALA A 156 -9.83 8.09 24.81
C ALA A 156 -8.81 7.28 24.01
N LEU A 157 -7.55 7.74 23.91
CA LEU A 157 -6.47 6.95 23.30
C LEU A 157 -6.19 5.66 24.07
N SER A 158 -6.37 5.66 25.40
CA SER A 158 -6.22 4.44 26.19
C SER A 158 -7.28 3.40 25.82
N ALA A 159 -8.54 3.81 25.72
CA ALA A 159 -9.62 2.94 25.22
C ALA A 159 -9.38 2.51 23.76
N GLY A 160 -9.00 3.45 22.89
CA GLY A 160 -8.70 3.18 21.49
C GLY A 160 -7.52 2.23 21.29
N GLY A 161 -6.46 2.36 22.10
CA GLY A 161 -5.30 1.47 22.08
C GLY A 161 -5.64 0.06 22.53
N VAL A 162 -6.52 -0.10 23.53
CA VAL A 162 -7.05 -1.42 23.94
C VAL A 162 -7.87 -2.03 22.80
N LEU A 163 -8.80 -1.28 22.21
CA LEU A 163 -9.59 -1.76 21.06
C LEU A 163 -8.69 -2.11 19.87
N GLY A 164 -7.66 -1.32 19.60
CA GLY A 164 -6.69 -1.58 18.54
C GLY A 164 -5.85 -2.83 18.80
N GLY A 165 -5.43 -3.06 20.04
CA GLY A 165 -4.74 -4.29 20.45
C GLY A 165 -5.63 -5.52 20.32
N LEU A 166 -6.92 -5.42 20.68
CA LEU A 166 -7.91 -6.49 20.49
C LEU A 166 -8.13 -6.80 19.00
N LEU A 167 -8.22 -5.77 18.15
CA LEU A 167 -8.32 -5.93 16.70
C LEU A 167 -7.07 -6.60 16.11
N ALA A 168 -5.88 -6.18 16.52
CA ALA A 168 -4.62 -6.81 16.11
C ALA A 168 -4.52 -8.26 16.59
N ALA A 169 -5.03 -8.56 17.79
CA ALA A 169 -5.13 -9.91 18.33
C ALA A 169 -6.29 -10.74 17.72
N HIS A 170 -7.00 -10.20 16.73
CA HIS A 170 -8.13 -10.85 16.05
C HIS A 170 -9.26 -11.28 17.01
N VAL A 171 -9.46 -10.51 18.09
CA VAL A 171 -10.52 -10.74 19.08
C VAL A 171 -11.87 -10.27 18.53
N GLY A 172 -12.86 -11.16 18.58
CA GLY A 172 -14.20 -10.91 18.03
C GLY A 172 -14.29 -11.20 16.53
N HIS A 173 -15.45 -11.67 16.09
CA HIS A 173 -15.70 -12.10 14.71
C HIS A 173 -17.00 -11.52 14.17
N GLY A 174 -17.15 -11.48 12.85
CA GLY A 174 -18.40 -11.02 12.23
C GLY A 174 -18.72 -9.58 12.59
N ALA A 175 -19.99 -9.32 12.93
CA ALA A 175 -20.46 -8.02 13.39
C ALA A 175 -19.69 -7.49 14.62
N VAL A 176 -19.19 -8.36 15.51
CA VAL A 176 -18.43 -7.92 16.68
C VAL A 176 -17.12 -7.26 16.27
N HIS A 177 -16.42 -7.82 15.27
CA HIS A 177 -15.20 -7.24 14.73
C HIS A 177 -15.46 -5.87 14.10
N GLU A 178 -16.51 -5.74 13.29
CA GLU A 178 -16.85 -4.46 12.64
C GLU A 178 -17.22 -3.37 13.64
N ARG A 179 -17.96 -3.71 14.71
CA ARG A 179 -18.28 -2.78 15.80
C ARG A 179 -17.05 -2.37 16.58
N LEU A 180 -16.11 -3.29 16.83
CA LEU A 180 -14.82 -2.98 17.45
C LEU A 180 -14.00 -2.02 16.58
N HIS A 181 -14.00 -2.24 15.27
CA HIS A 181 -13.34 -1.37 14.30
C HIS A 181 -13.96 0.04 14.26
N ALA A 182 -15.30 0.13 14.20
CA ALA A 182 -16.01 1.42 14.28
C ALA A 182 -15.73 2.14 15.60
N ALA A 183 -15.83 1.44 16.73
CA ALA A 183 -15.56 1.98 18.05
C ALA A 183 -14.10 2.47 18.20
N HIS A 184 -13.13 1.71 17.66
CA HIS A 184 -11.73 2.10 17.62
C HIS A 184 -11.50 3.38 16.83
N ALA A 185 -12.12 3.50 15.65
CA ALA A 185 -12.04 4.70 14.82
C ALA A 185 -12.65 5.92 15.54
N GLU A 186 -13.87 5.78 16.07
CA GLU A 186 -14.58 6.86 16.79
C GLU A 186 -13.78 7.42 17.97
N VAL A 187 -13.33 6.53 18.86
CA VAL A 187 -12.69 6.94 20.10
C VAL A 187 -11.32 7.59 19.86
N ASN A 188 -10.61 7.20 18.79
CA ASN A 188 -9.32 7.82 18.45
C ASN A 188 -9.48 9.13 17.65
N LEU A 189 -10.37 9.18 16.67
CA LEU A 189 -10.54 10.38 15.84
C LEU A 189 -11.22 11.51 16.61
N PHE A 190 -12.32 11.24 17.29
CA PHE A 190 -13.07 12.26 18.02
C PHE A 190 -12.61 12.40 19.48
N GLY A 191 -12.06 11.34 20.06
CA GLY A 191 -11.51 11.37 21.42
C GLY A 191 -10.06 11.85 21.45
N TRP A 192 -9.12 11.03 20.99
CA TRP A 192 -7.69 11.39 21.08
C TRP A 192 -7.35 12.66 20.30
N VAL A 193 -7.73 12.73 19.02
CA VAL A 193 -7.44 13.88 18.17
C VAL A 193 -8.45 15.01 18.41
N GLY A 194 -9.76 14.73 18.29
CA GLY A 194 -10.82 15.73 18.41
C GLY A 194 -10.80 16.53 19.72
N LEU A 195 -10.80 15.86 20.88
CA LEU A 195 -10.74 16.55 22.17
C LEU A 195 -9.44 17.34 22.36
N THR A 196 -8.31 16.82 21.87
CA THR A 196 -7.03 17.55 21.92
C THR A 196 -7.09 18.83 21.11
N VAL A 197 -7.64 18.77 19.88
CA VAL A 197 -7.78 19.93 19.01
C VAL A 197 -8.73 20.95 19.63
N LEU A 198 -9.93 20.55 20.04
CA LEU A 198 -10.92 21.43 20.66
C LEU A 198 -10.37 22.12 21.92
N GLY A 199 -9.65 21.39 22.77
CA GLY A 199 -8.96 21.95 23.93
C GLY A 199 -7.90 22.98 23.54
N THR A 200 -7.04 22.65 22.56
CA THR A 200 -5.96 23.53 22.10
C THR A 200 -6.50 24.83 21.48
N LEU A 201 -7.59 24.72 20.71
CA LEU A 201 -8.18 25.79 19.93
C LEU A 201 -8.59 27.01 20.76
N PHE A 202 -9.05 26.83 22.00
CA PHE A 202 -9.35 27.94 22.91
C PHE A 202 -8.18 28.92 23.08
N THR A 203 -6.95 28.42 22.98
CA THR A 203 -5.73 29.21 23.18
C THR A 203 -5.02 29.51 21.88
N LEU A 204 -4.91 28.53 20.98
CA LEU A 204 -4.20 28.68 19.73
C LEU A 204 -4.92 29.62 18.77
N TRP A 205 -6.25 29.53 18.66
CA TRP A 205 -7.00 30.34 17.69
C TRP A 205 -6.91 31.85 17.95
N PRO A 206 -7.19 32.36 19.17
CA PRO A 206 -6.99 33.79 19.47
C PRO A 206 -5.52 34.21 19.34
N THR A 207 -4.57 33.33 19.66
CA THR A 207 -3.13 33.63 19.55
C THR A 207 -2.71 33.84 18.10
N VAL A 208 -3.13 32.93 17.20
CA VAL A 208 -2.81 33.03 15.76
C VAL A 208 -3.53 34.23 15.13
N LEU A 209 -4.78 34.50 15.52
CA LEU A 209 -5.51 35.71 15.08
C LEU A 209 -5.00 37.00 15.73
N ARG A 210 -4.16 36.92 16.77
CA ARG A 210 -3.70 38.05 17.57
C ARG A 210 -4.87 38.84 18.18
N THR A 211 -5.83 38.12 18.75
CA THR A 211 -6.98 38.66 19.48
C THR A 211 -6.94 38.21 20.94
N ARG A 212 -7.67 38.92 21.80
CA ARG A 212 -7.83 38.50 23.20
C ARG A 212 -8.81 37.33 23.27
N MET A 213 -8.55 36.39 24.17
CA MET A 213 -9.46 35.29 24.47
C MET A 213 -10.77 35.84 25.06
N SER A 214 -11.91 35.30 24.61
CA SER A 214 -13.24 35.73 25.06
C SER A 214 -13.49 35.36 26.53
N ASP A 215 -14.24 36.19 27.26
CA ASP A 215 -14.54 35.96 28.69
C ASP A 215 -15.46 34.74 28.92
N GLY A 216 -16.25 34.36 27.91
CA GLY A 216 -17.12 33.18 27.93
C GLY A 216 -16.39 31.83 27.83
N THR A 217 -15.07 31.84 27.56
CA THR A 217 -14.26 30.63 27.30
C THR A 217 -14.33 29.60 28.42
N ARG A 218 -14.31 30.03 29.69
CA ARG A 218 -14.37 29.10 30.84
C ARG A 218 -15.68 28.30 30.88
N ARG A 219 -16.82 28.96 30.64
CA ARG A 219 -18.13 28.30 30.66
C ARG A 219 -18.26 27.37 29.46
N ALA A 220 -17.96 27.88 28.27
CA ALA A 220 -17.99 27.13 27.02
C ALA A 220 -17.12 25.87 27.08
N SER A 221 -15.88 25.99 27.56
CA SER A 221 -14.95 24.86 27.68
C SER A 221 -15.42 23.79 28.66
N ARG A 222 -16.00 24.16 29.81
CA ARG A 222 -16.53 23.19 30.78
C ARG A 222 -17.76 22.45 30.27
N VAL A 223 -18.69 23.18 29.65
CA VAL A 223 -19.91 22.58 29.07
C VAL A 223 -19.54 21.70 27.88
N GLY A 224 -18.72 22.23 26.97
CA GLY A 224 -18.24 21.52 25.80
C GLY A 224 -17.52 20.22 26.16
N LEU A 225 -16.61 20.25 27.14
CA LEU A 225 -15.87 19.05 27.55
C LEU A 225 -16.79 17.97 28.11
N ARG A 226 -17.74 18.34 28.97
CA ARG A 226 -18.68 17.39 29.58
C ARG A 226 -19.55 16.74 28.52
N LEU A 227 -20.12 17.53 27.61
CA LEU A 227 -20.96 17.04 26.52
C LEU A 227 -20.15 16.18 25.53
N ALA A 228 -18.96 16.62 25.14
CA ALA A 228 -18.11 15.88 24.22
C ALA A 228 -17.65 14.54 24.82
N VAL A 229 -17.16 14.52 26.05
CA VAL A 229 -16.68 13.27 26.68
C VAL A 229 -17.82 12.31 26.97
N ALA A 230 -18.93 12.78 27.55
CA ALA A 230 -20.08 11.94 27.81
C ALA A 230 -20.71 11.43 26.50
N GLY A 231 -20.87 12.33 25.52
CA GLY A 231 -21.39 12.00 24.20
C GLY A 231 -20.54 10.95 23.48
N LEU A 232 -19.21 11.12 23.46
CA LEU A 232 -18.31 10.13 22.87
C LEU A 232 -18.37 8.78 23.59
N ALA A 233 -18.39 8.76 24.92
CA ALA A 233 -18.49 7.51 25.67
C ALA A 233 -19.80 6.77 25.38
N VAL A 234 -20.92 7.50 25.30
CA VAL A 234 -22.23 6.96 24.90
C VAL A 234 -22.22 6.49 23.44
N ALA A 235 -21.57 7.24 22.54
CA ALA A 235 -21.46 6.89 21.13
C ALA A 235 -20.72 5.55 20.95
N VAL A 236 -19.52 5.47 21.52
CA VAL A 236 -18.65 4.27 21.49
C VAL A 236 -19.32 3.09 22.19
N GLY A 237 -19.92 3.31 23.36
CA GLY A 237 -20.67 2.27 24.08
C GLY A 237 -21.84 1.73 23.26
N GLY A 238 -22.61 2.63 22.64
CA GLY A 238 -23.71 2.28 21.74
C GLY A 238 -23.25 1.45 20.54
N LEU A 239 -22.14 1.80 19.91
CA LEU A 239 -21.56 0.99 18.81
C LEU A 239 -21.12 -0.40 19.28
N LEU A 240 -20.46 -0.49 20.44
CA LEU A 240 -19.96 -1.76 20.98
C LEU A 240 -21.08 -2.74 21.34
N VAL A 241 -22.23 -2.24 21.80
CA VAL A 241 -23.40 -3.05 22.15
C VAL A 241 -24.45 -3.14 21.02
N ASP A 242 -24.12 -2.66 19.82
CA ASP A 242 -24.99 -2.67 18.63
C ASP A 242 -26.31 -1.89 18.78
N TRP A 243 -26.28 -0.80 19.54
CA TRP A 243 -27.44 0.07 19.76
C TRP A 243 -27.26 1.41 19.06
N ARG A 244 -27.61 1.45 17.77
CA ARG A 244 -27.40 2.63 16.90
C ARG A 244 -28.02 3.92 17.43
N TRP A 245 -29.18 3.85 18.08
CA TRP A 245 -29.87 5.05 18.56
C TRP A 245 -29.20 5.66 19.79
N VAL A 246 -28.61 4.83 20.64
CA VAL A 246 -27.73 5.28 21.72
C VAL A 246 -26.45 5.85 21.13
N ALA A 247 -25.88 5.18 20.11
CA ALA A 247 -24.70 5.68 19.42
C ALA A 247 -24.94 7.08 18.82
N LEU A 248 -26.08 7.26 18.13
CA LEU A 248 -26.53 8.52 17.55
C LEU A 248 -26.75 9.60 18.59
N ALA A 249 -27.46 9.29 19.68
CA ALA A 249 -27.70 10.24 20.77
C ALA A 249 -26.38 10.71 21.40
N GLY A 250 -25.43 9.79 21.59
CA GLY A 250 -24.08 10.10 22.03
C GLY A 250 -23.35 11.04 21.06
N LEU A 251 -23.39 10.75 19.75
CA LEU A 251 -22.72 11.56 18.75
C LEU A 251 -23.37 12.96 18.58
N VAL A 252 -24.68 13.07 18.70
CA VAL A 252 -25.38 14.37 18.73
C VAL A 252 -24.97 15.18 19.97
N ALA A 253 -24.85 14.54 21.14
CA ALA A 253 -24.33 15.19 22.34
C ALA A 253 -22.86 15.61 22.16
N TYR A 254 -22.04 14.80 21.47
CA TYR A 254 -20.67 15.15 21.11
C TYR A 254 -20.63 16.39 20.20
N ALA A 255 -21.45 16.42 19.16
CA ALA A 255 -21.57 17.55 18.24
C ALA A 255 -21.98 18.84 18.97
N ALA A 256 -22.97 18.76 19.88
CA ALA A 256 -23.35 19.88 20.73
C ALA A 256 -22.19 20.37 21.63
N GLY A 257 -21.39 19.44 22.15
CA GLY A 257 -20.17 19.76 22.91
C GLY A 257 -19.11 20.48 22.08
N GLY A 258 -18.89 20.03 20.84
CA GLY A 258 -18.02 20.67 19.86
C GLY A 258 -18.46 22.09 19.53
N LEU A 259 -19.74 22.29 19.16
CA LEU A 259 -20.32 23.59 18.88
C LEU A 259 -20.22 24.55 20.08
N ALA A 260 -20.49 24.05 21.29
CA ALA A 260 -20.32 24.84 22.51
C ALA A 260 -18.87 25.27 22.71
N ALA A 261 -17.90 24.41 22.38
CA ALA A 261 -16.47 24.74 22.44
C ALA A 261 -16.05 25.75 21.36
N LEU A 262 -16.66 25.71 20.18
CA LEU A 262 -16.38 26.63 19.07
C LEU A 262 -17.03 28.01 19.21
N ALA A 263 -18.08 28.16 20.02
CA ALA A 263 -18.81 29.44 20.15
C ALA A 263 -17.90 30.64 20.53
N PRO A 264 -16.97 30.56 21.51
CA PRO A 264 -16.03 31.66 21.80
C PRO A 264 -15.01 31.92 20.69
N LEU A 265 -14.73 30.94 19.82
CA LEU A 265 -13.82 31.09 18.68
C LEU A 265 -14.45 31.90 17.55
N ALA A 266 -15.76 31.80 17.37
CA ALA A 266 -16.50 32.63 16.42
C ALA A 266 -16.44 34.12 16.80
N ASP A 267 -16.46 34.46 18.10
CA ASP A 267 -16.25 35.83 18.58
C ASP A 267 -14.84 36.34 18.22
N ALA A 268 -13.80 35.52 18.43
CA ALA A 268 -12.43 35.87 18.03
C ALA A 268 -12.32 36.13 16.51
N LEU A 269 -13.01 35.33 15.69
CA LEU A 269 -13.06 35.48 14.23
C LEU A 269 -13.78 36.77 13.80
N ARG A 270 -14.87 37.15 14.47
CA ARG A 270 -15.58 38.41 14.21
C ARG A 270 -14.71 39.64 14.51
N ARG A 271 -13.88 39.57 15.54
CA ARG A 271 -12.97 40.66 15.92
C ARG A 271 -11.81 40.84 14.93
N ARG A 272 -11.29 39.75 14.37
CA ARG A 272 -10.20 39.81 13.38
C ARG A 272 -10.25 38.63 12.42
N ARG A 273 -10.28 38.96 11.12
CA ARG A 273 -10.27 37.98 10.04
C ARG A 273 -8.93 37.22 9.95
N PRO A 274 -8.93 35.98 9.43
CA PRO A 274 -7.71 35.24 9.14
C PRO A 274 -6.80 36.02 8.19
N HIS A 275 -5.51 36.08 8.49
CA HIS A 275 -4.53 36.93 7.79
C HIS A 275 -3.16 36.27 7.60
N THR A 276 -2.99 35.05 8.10
CA THR A 276 -1.79 34.20 7.92
C THR A 276 -2.22 32.83 7.43
N GLY A 277 -1.32 32.09 6.78
CA GLY A 277 -1.56 30.70 6.39
C GLY A 277 -1.97 29.83 7.57
N ALA A 278 -1.33 30.01 8.73
CA ALA A 278 -1.74 29.33 9.97
C ALA A 278 -3.22 29.59 10.33
N SER A 279 -3.67 30.86 10.31
CA SER A 279 -5.08 31.18 10.63
C SER A 279 -6.07 30.64 9.60
N TRP A 280 -5.70 30.60 8.32
CA TRP A 280 -6.58 30.08 7.28
C TRP A 280 -6.68 28.55 7.32
N MET A 281 -5.56 27.85 7.51
CA MET A 281 -5.55 26.38 7.64
C MET A 281 -6.30 25.92 8.88
N LEU A 282 -6.10 26.58 10.04
CA LEU A 282 -6.86 26.27 11.25
C LEU A 282 -8.36 26.56 11.08
N GLY A 283 -8.72 27.65 10.40
CA GLY A 283 -10.12 27.99 10.12
C GLY A 283 -10.80 26.96 9.21
N ALA A 284 -10.12 26.56 8.12
CA ALA A 284 -10.61 25.51 7.22
C ALA A 284 -10.71 24.16 7.94
N ALA A 285 -9.75 23.81 8.80
CA ALA A 285 -9.80 22.58 9.57
C ALA A 285 -10.99 22.52 10.53
N ILE A 286 -11.38 23.64 11.15
CA ILE A 286 -12.60 23.72 11.99
C ILE A 286 -13.84 23.44 11.15
N VAL A 287 -13.91 23.96 9.91
CA VAL A 287 -15.04 23.67 9.01
C VAL A 287 -15.06 22.18 8.65
N TRP A 288 -13.93 21.58 8.31
CA TRP A 288 -13.85 20.15 8.01
C TRP A 288 -14.17 19.25 9.19
N PHE A 289 -13.83 19.67 10.42
CA PHE A 289 -14.24 18.98 11.64
C PHE A 289 -15.76 18.91 11.75
N GLU A 290 -16.46 20.03 11.56
CA GLU A 290 -17.93 20.06 11.62
C GLU A 290 -18.56 19.24 10.48
N VAL A 291 -18.03 19.32 9.26
CA VAL A 291 -18.47 18.48 8.13
C VAL A 291 -18.28 16.99 8.45
N THR A 292 -17.15 16.62 9.06
CA THR A 292 -16.86 15.24 9.48
C THR A 292 -17.84 14.75 10.53
N VAL A 293 -18.10 15.55 11.57
CA VAL A 293 -19.08 15.21 12.63
C VAL A 293 -20.47 15.07 12.04
N ALA A 294 -20.90 15.99 11.16
CA ALA A 294 -22.20 15.94 10.51
C ALA A 294 -22.35 14.70 9.61
N ALA A 295 -21.33 14.40 8.79
CA ALA A 295 -21.35 13.19 7.94
C ALA A 295 -21.44 11.91 8.79
N ASN A 296 -20.72 11.88 9.92
CA ASN A 296 -20.78 10.75 10.84
C ASN A 296 -22.16 10.60 11.50
N VAL A 297 -22.80 11.70 11.90
CA VAL A 297 -24.19 11.70 12.40
C VAL A 297 -25.12 11.08 11.37
N VAL A 298 -24.99 11.46 10.09
CA VAL A 298 -25.82 10.90 9.03
C VAL A 298 -25.54 9.42 8.83
N VAL A 299 -24.27 9.00 8.83
CA VAL A 299 -23.90 7.59 8.68
C VAL A 299 -24.46 6.74 9.82
N ILE A 300 -24.28 7.14 11.08
CA ILE A 300 -24.81 6.38 12.23
C ILE A 300 -26.36 6.39 12.25
N ALA A 301 -26.99 7.48 11.81
CA ALA A 301 -28.44 7.56 11.72
C ALA A 301 -29.02 6.62 10.64
N THR A 302 -28.28 6.38 9.57
CA THR A 302 -28.78 5.65 8.38
C THR A 302 -28.29 4.21 8.30
N ARG A 303 -27.19 3.85 8.98
CA ARG A 303 -26.55 2.53 8.86
C ARG A 303 -26.58 1.74 10.18
N PRO A 304 -26.65 0.40 10.14
CA PRO A 304 -26.41 -0.46 11.30
C PRO A 304 -25.01 -0.27 11.88
N ALA A 305 -24.79 -0.53 13.18
CA ALA A 305 -23.50 -0.25 13.83
C ALA A 305 -22.34 -1.05 13.22
N ALA A 306 -22.60 -2.26 12.72
CA ALA A 306 -21.62 -3.09 12.03
C ALA A 306 -21.24 -2.58 10.62
N GLU A 307 -22.01 -1.66 10.03
CA GLU A 307 -21.72 -1.08 8.71
C GLU A 307 -21.07 0.30 8.78
N VAL A 308 -21.06 0.93 9.97
CA VAL A 308 -20.57 2.30 10.17
C VAL A 308 -19.12 2.46 9.70
N ALA A 309 -18.23 1.53 10.07
CA ALA A 309 -16.82 1.61 9.69
C ALA A 309 -16.62 1.59 8.16
N ALA A 310 -17.35 0.72 7.46
CA ALA A 310 -17.28 0.63 6.00
C ALA A 310 -17.89 1.87 5.33
N ALA A 311 -18.98 2.42 5.87
CA ALA A 311 -19.61 3.63 5.35
C ALA A 311 -18.77 4.90 5.56
N LEU A 312 -17.91 4.94 6.59
CA LEU A 312 -16.99 6.04 6.84
C LEU A 312 -15.69 5.96 6.02
N GLU A 313 -15.33 4.78 5.49
CA GLU A 313 -14.07 4.58 4.76
C GLU A 313 -13.90 5.57 3.57
N PRO A 314 -14.90 5.79 2.69
CA PRO A 314 -14.77 6.77 1.60
C PRO A 314 -14.61 8.21 2.09
N LEU A 315 -15.06 8.51 3.33
CA LEU A 315 -15.02 9.84 3.91
C LEU A 315 -13.72 10.14 4.67
N LEU A 316 -12.80 9.17 4.75
CA LEU A 316 -11.50 9.35 5.42
C LEU A 316 -10.71 10.59 4.96
N PRO A 317 -10.69 10.99 3.66
CA PRO A 317 -9.99 12.20 3.24
C PRO A 317 -10.50 13.48 3.93
N LEU A 318 -11.79 13.57 4.27
CA LEU A 318 -12.36 14.72 5.00
C LEU A 318 -11.70 14.84 6.37
N VAL A 319 -11.50 13.71 7.04
CA VAL A 319 -10.93 13.67 8.38
C VAL A 319 -9.42 13.82 8.35
N LEU A 320 -8.73 13.01 7.55
CA LEU A 320 -7.26 12.93 7.56
C LEU A 320 -6.63 14.17 6.94
N VAL A 321 -7.14 14.62 5.80
CA VAL A 321 -6.58 15.77 5.07
C VAL A 321 -7.31 17.04 5.45
N GLY A 322 -8.64 17.05 5.37
CA GLY A 322 -9.47 18.22 5.63
C GLY A 322 -9.34 18.74 7.06
N PHE A 323 -9.50 17.86 8.05
CA PHE A 323 -9.41 18.20 9.46
C PHE A 323 -7.99 18.05 10.01
N VAL A 324 -7.53 16.82 10.27
CA VAL A 324 -6.32 16.54 11.06
C VAL A 324 -5.06 17.11 10.40
N GLY A 325 -4.90 16.91 9.09
CA GLY A 325 -3.78 17.43 8.30
C GLY A 325 -3.70 18.95 8.35
N GLN A 326 -4.81 19.65 8.11
CA GLN A 326 -4.82 21.11 8.16
C GLN A 326 -4.61 21.66 9.57
N VAL A 327 -5.09 20.99 10.64
CA VAL A 327 -4.73 21.37 12.01
C VAL A 327 -3.23 21.25 12.24
N LEU A 328 -2.64 20.10 11.87
CA LEU A 328 -1.23 19.85 12.10
C LEU A 328 -0.36 20.84 11.33
N LEU A 329 -0.60 21.02 10.02
CA LEU A 329 0.16 21.96 9.20
C LEU A 329 -0.05 23.41 9.67
N GLY A 330 -1.31 23.81 9.94
CA GLY A 330 -1.65 25.14 10.42
C GLY A 330 -1.02 25.47 11.78
N SER A 331 -1.01 24.50 12.70
CA SER A 331 -0.35 24.65 14.00
C SER A 331 1.16 24.77 13.87
N LEU A 332 1.80 23.94 13.03
CA LEU A 332 3.25 23.98 12.82
C LEU A 332 3.69 25.27 12.10
N LEU A 333 2.91 25.83 11.19
CA LEU A 333 3.18 27.14 10.59
C LEU A 333 3.37 28.24 11.65
N HIS A 334 2.61 28.17 12.75
CA HIS A 334 2.70 29.13 13.84
C HIS A 334 3.73 28.75 14.92
N LEU A 335 3.70 27.49 15.33
CA LEU A 335 4.42 27.01 16.51
C LEU A 335 5.88 26.66 16.22
N LEU A 336 6.19 26.18 15.00
CA LEU A 336 7.56 25.82 14.64
C LEU A 336 8.50 27.03 14.71
N PRO A 337 8.19 28.21 14.13
CA PRO A 337 9.04 29.40 14.31
C PRO A 337 9.26 29.81 15.76
N ALA A 338 8.25 29.61 16.63
CA ALA A 338 8.32 30.00 18.04
C ALA A 338 9.38 29.19 18.81
N VAL A 339 9.56 27.92 18.45
CA VAL A 339 10.50 27.02 19.14
C VAL A 339 11.92 27.01 18.56
N LEU A 340 12.12 27.55 17.36
CA LEU A 340 13.47 27.70 16.77
C LEU A 340 14.32 28.76 17.48
N GLY A 341 13.72 29.64 18.29
CA GLY A 341 14.43 30.64 19.08
C GLY A 341 15.08 31.76 18.26
N GLY A 342 15.99 32.53 18.87
CA GLY A 342 16.75 33.56 18.18
C GLY A 342 16.11 34.95 18.08
N GLY A 343 15.09 35.23 18.91
CA GLY A 343 14.47 36.54 19.04
C GLY A 343 13.42 36.88 17.95
N PRO A 344 12.80 38.07 18.02
CA PRO A 344 11.68 38.45 17.16
C PRO A 344 12.02 38.53 15.66
N ALA A 345 13.27 38.86 15.31
CA ALA A 345 13.71 38.93 13.91
C ALA A 345 13.75 37.53 13.27
N ARG A 346 14.45 36.58 13.90
CA ARG A 346 14.50 35.19 13.41
C ARG A 346 13.14 34.49 13.44
N PHE A 347 12.27 34.82 14.39
CA PHE A 347 10.89 34.35 14.37
C PHE A 347 10.18 34.80 13.09
N LYS A 348 10.29 36.09 12.71
CA LYS A 348 9.67 36.62 11.48
C LYS A 348 10.25 35.97 10.22
N GLU A 349 11.55 35.76 10.17
CA GLU A 349 12.21 35.08 9.03
C GLU A 349 11.74 33.64 8.87
N ASN A 350 11.75 32.85 9.95
CA ASN A 350 11.30 31.46 9.93
C ASN A 350 9.80 31.36 9.61
N ALA A 351 8.99 32.27 10.15
CA ALA A 351 7.57 32.35 9.80
C ALA A 351 7.36 32.69 8.32
N ALA A 352 8.12 33.65 7.77
CA ALA A 352 8.04 34.01 6.35
C ALA A 352 8.45 32.86 5.43
N LEU A 353 9.48 32.08 5.80
CA LEU A 353 9.90 30.90 5.07
C LEU A 353 8.78 29.85 4.99
N LEU A 354 8.20 29.48 6.13
CA LEU A 354 7.15 28.46 6.19
C LEU A 354 5.85 28.92 5.50
N GLU A 355 5.53 30.22 5.59
CA GLU A 355 4.37 30.81 4.93
C GLU A 355 4.53 30.91 3.40
N ARG A 356 5.71 30.68 2.82
CA ARG A 356 5.90 30.77 1.36
C ARG A 356 4.95 29.83 0.62
N GLY A 357 4.11 30.35 -0.27
CA GLY A 357 3.18 29.54 -1.08
C GLY A 357 1.97 28.96 -0.32
N TRP A 358 1.68 29.43 0.91
CA TRP A 358 0.57 28.90 1.69
C TRP A 358 -0.82 28.97 1.00
N PRO A 359 -1.17 29.99 0.18
CA PRO A 359 -2.50 30.04 -0.44
C PRO A 359 -2.72 28.89 -1.43
N VAL A 360 -1.68 28.57 -2.20
CA VAL A 360 -1.70 27.45 -3.18
C VAL A 360 -1.81 26.12 -2.46
N ARG A 361 -1.01 25.92 -1.40
CA ARG A 361 -1.08 24.71 -0.57
C ARG A 361 -2.45 24.50 0.07
N LEU A 362 -3.04 25.57 0.61
CA LEU A 362 -4.37 25.52 1.21
C LEU A 362 -5.42 25.19 0.15
N ALA A 363 -5.39 25.85 -1.00
CA ALA A 363 -6.32 25.58 -2.10
C ALA A 363 -6.19 24.12 -2.58
N ALA A 364 -4.97 23.62 -2.77
CA ALA A 364 -4.70 22.25 -3.17
C ALA A 364 -5.26 21.22 -2.17
N LEU A 365 -5.07 21.44 -0.87
CA LEU A 365 -5.65 20.55 0.16
C LEU A 365 -7.18 20.55 0.13
N ASN A 366 -7.80 21.72 0.05
CA ASN A 366 -9.28 21.83 0.09
C ASN A 366 -9.94 21.36 -1.21
N LEU A 367 -9.25 21.45 -2.36
CA LEU A 367 -9.71 20.86 -3.61
C LEU A 367 -9.46 19.35 -3.65
N GLY A 368 -8.34 18.87 -3.09
CA GLY A 368 -8.02 17.44 -3.08
C GLY A 368 -8.98 16.61 -2.22
N VAL A 369 -9.43 17.13 -1.08
CA VAL A 369 -10.36 16.43 -0.16
C VAL A 369 -11.61 15.87 -0.86
N PRO A 370 -12.45 16.67 -1.56
CA PRO A 370 -13.63 16.13 -2.25
C PRO A 370 -13.26 15.19 -3.40
N LEU A 371 -12.19 15.47 -4.16
CA LEU A 371 -11.77 14.60 -5.27
C LEU A 371 -11.37 13.19 -4.80
N LEU A 372 -10.90 13.08 -3.56
CA LEU A 372 -10.54 11.81 -2.94
C LEU A 372 -11.73 11.14 -2.23
N ALA A 373 -12.73 11.90 -1.80
CA ALA A 373 -13.88 11.37 -1.07
C ALA A 373 -15.09 11.03 -1.97
N LEU A 374 -15.16 11.64 -3.16
CA LEU A 374 -16.21 11.38 -4.15
C LEU A 374 -15.91 10.12 -4.98
N PRO A 375 -16.95 9.38 -5.41
CA PRO A 375 -16.81 8.31 -6.39
C PRO A 375 -16.59 8.89 -7.80
N VAL A 376 -15.41 9.44 -8.05
CA VAL A 376 -15.01 10.03 -9.34
C VAL A 376 -14.10 9.09 -10.15
N PRO A 377 -14.00 9.26 -11.49
CA PRO A 377 -13.10 8.45 -12.32
C PRO A 377 -11.64 8.53 -11.89
N GLN A 378 -10.87 7.46 -12.14
CA GLN A 378 -9.47 7.31 -11.68
C GLN A 378 -8.55 8.50 -11.98
N PRO A 379 -8.57 9.14 -13.17
CA PRO A 379 -7.72 10.31 -13.43
C PRO A 379 -7.99 11.49 -12.47
N VAL A 380 -9.25 11.65 -12.06
CA VAL A 380 -9.67 12.71 -11.13
C VAL A 380 -9.21 12.39 -9.71
N THR A 381 -9.28 11.11 -9.30
CA THR A 381 -8.72 10.65 -8.03
C THR A 381 -7.20 10.84 -7.97
N LEU A 382 -6.48 10.54 -9.08
CA LEU A 382 -5.03 10.79 -9.18
C LEU A 382 -4.68 12.27 -9.07
N LEU A 383 -5.47 13.15 -9.69
CA LEU A 383 -5.33 14.59 -9.51
C LEU A 383 -5.55 15.00 -8.03
N GLY A 384 -6.56 14.44 -7.37
CA GLY A 384 -6.80 14.62 -5.95
C GLY A 384 -5.56 14.27 -5.10
N TRP A 385 -4.95 13.11 -5.35
CA TRP A 385 -3.72 12.69 -4.69
C TRP A 385 -2.54 13.62 -4.99
N ALA A 386 -2.36 14.03 -6.25
CA ALA A 386 -1.29 14.94 -6.64
C ALA A 386 -1.38 16.29 -5.93
N LEU A 387 -2.59 16.84 -5.76
CA LEU A 387 -2.82 18.09 -5.04
C LEU A 387 -2.48 17.95 -3.54
N VAL A 388 -2.95 16.88 -2.90
CA VAL A 388 -2.71 16.65 -1.47
C VAL A 388 -1.22 16.39 -1.20
N LEU A 389 -0.61 15.47 -1.94
CA LEU A 389 0.80 15.09 -1.74
C LEU A 389 1.74 16.22 -2.15
N GLY A 390 1.46 16.93 -3.23
CA GLY A 390 2.22 18.13 -3.63
C GLY A 390 2.23 19.19 -2.53
N SER A 391 1.08 19.43 -1.90
CA SER A 391 0.97 20.37 -0.79
C SER A 391 1.74 19.91 0.46
N ALA A 392 1.62 18.63 0.82
CA ALA A 392 2.33 18.04 1.95
C ALA A 392 3.85 18.04 1.76
N MET A 393 4.34 17.62 0.58
CA MET A 393 5.77 17.64 0.22
C MET A 393 6.35 19.05 0.30
N ALA A 394 5.65 20.04 -0.26
CA ALA A 394 6.10 21.43 -0.20
C ALA A 394 6.22 21.92 1.25
N PHE A 395 5.27 21.57 2.13
CA PHE A 395 5.37 21.92 3.55
C PHE A 395 6.55 21.22 4.23
N VAL A 396 6.73 19.91 4.03
CA VAL A 396 7.83 19.13 4.60
C VAL A 396 9.18 19.72 4.19
N ALA A 397 9.37 20.04 2.90
CA ALA A 397 10.61 20.65 2.41
C ALA A 397 10.92 22.00 3.09
N LEU A 398 9.91 22.87 3.27
CA LEU A 398 10.06 24.14 3.97
C LEU A 398 10.36 23.93 5.47
N ALA A 399 9.72 22.97 6.12
CA ALA A 399 9.93 22.64 7.53
C ALA A 399 11.34 22.08 7.77
N VAL A 400 11.82 21.17 6.91
CA VAL A 400 13.20 20.65 6.94
C VAL A 400 14.21 21.78 6.75
N THR A 401 13.95 22.71 5.82
CA THR A 401 14.80 23.88 5.58
C THR A 401 14.87 24.81 6.80
N ALA A 402 13.73 25.05 7.47
CA ALA A 402 13.70 25.86 8.69
C ALA A 402 14.49 25.18 9.84
N LEU A 403 14.33 23.87 9.99
CA LEU A 403 15.05 23.07 11.00
C LEU A 403 16.55 23.00 10.74
N SER A 404 17.00 22.90 9.48
CA SER A 404 18.42 22.83 9.13
C SER A 404 19.13 24.16 9.38
N ARG A 405 18.51 25.30 9.02
CA ARG A 405 19.04 26.65 9.31
C ARG A 405 19.23 26.91 10.81
N ALA A 406 18.31 26.41 11.63
CA ALA A 406 18.40 26.53 13.08
C ALA A 406 19.53 25.67 13.70
N ARG A 407 19.93 24.57 13.05
CA ARG A 407 21.07 23.74 13.50
C ARG A 407 22.42 24.40 13.19
N LEU A 408 22.57 24.98 12.01
CA LEU A 408 23.83 25.59 11.54
C LEU A 408 24.22 26.87 12.31
N THR A 409 23.24 27.57 12.88
CA THR A 409 23.47 28.82 13.62
C THR A 409 23.74 28.62 15.12
N SER A 410 23.80 27.38 15.62
CA SER A 410 24.10 27.06 17.01
C SER A 410 25.61 26.98 17.32
N THR A 411 26.49 27.28 16.35
CA THR A 411 27.95 27.10 16.44
C THR A 411 28.79 28.33 16.09
N GLY A 412 28.24 29.56 16.07
CA GLY A 412 29.04 30.77 15.80
C GLY A 412 28.56 32.03 16.54
N PRO A 413 29.44 33.01 16.82
CA PRO A 413 29.05 34.26 17.47
C PRO A 413 28.12 35.08 16.58
N ALA A 414 27.14 35.74 17.22
CA ALA A 414 26.12 36.53 16.56
C ALA A 414 26.75 37.74 15.84
N VAL A 415 26.86 37.65 14.51
CA VAL A 415 27.14 38.81 13.66
C VAL A 415 25.82 39.56 13.48
N ALA A 416 25.86 40.86 13.78
CA ALA A 416 24.78 41.80 13.58
C ALA A 416 24.41 41.84 12.09
N ALA A 417 23.14 41.55 11.79
CA ALA A 417 22.56 41.79 10.48
C ALA A 417 21.86 43.16 10.51
N GLU A 418 22.56 44.16 10.01
CA GLU A 418 21.97 45.40 9.51
C GLU A 418 21.59 45.21 8.02
N GLU A 419 20.63 46.00 7.55
CA GLU A 419 20.00 46.00 6.22
C GLU A 419 18.95 44.90 5.91
N ALA A 420 17.79 45.04 6.54
CA ALA A 420 16.53 44.62 5.93
C ALA A 420 15.96 45.80 5.13
N THR A 421 16.06 45.72 3.80
CA THR A 421 15.34 46.59 2.87
C THR A 421 13.84 46.56 3.16
N GLY A 422 13.27 47.75 3.29
CA GLY A 422 11.89 47.95 3.65
C GLY A 422 10.92 47.42 2.60
N VAL A 423 10.27 46.29 2.87
CA VAL A 423 9.00 45.93 2.23
C VAL A 423 7.87 46.32 3.17
N LYS A 424 7.31 47.52 2.95
CA LYS A 424 6.08 47.98 3.60
C LYS A 424 4.95 47.02 3.22
N GLY A 425 4.47 46.26 4.22
CA GLY A 425 3.41 45.27 4.08
C GLY A 425 2.03 45.88 3.86
N GLY A 426 1.71 46.19 2.61
CA GLY A 426 0.33 46.28 2.12
C GLY A 426 -0.09 44.95 1.49
N ARG A 427 -0.41 43.93 2.31
CA ARG A 427 -0.94 42.65 1.78
C ARG A 427 -2.39 42.85 1.37
N THR A 428 -2.65 42.95 0.07
CA THR A 428 -3.96 43.20 -0.51
C THR A 428 -4.82 41.92 -0.56
N TRP A 429 -6.12 42.06 -0.31
CA TRP A 429 -7.17 41.04 -0.36
C TRP A 429 -7.11 40.10 -1.59
N ARG A 430 -6.60 40.59 -2.73
CA ARG A 430 -6.42 39.81 -3.97
C ARG A 430 -5.53 38.56 -3.83
N GLN A 431 -4.58 38.53 -2.88
CA GLN A 431 -3.71 37.37 -2.67
C GLN A 431 -4.38 36.20 -1.93
N SER A 432 -5.56 36.41 -1.33
CA SER A 432 -6.33 35.36 -0.62
C SER A 432 -7.47 34.76 -1.47
N LEU A 433 -7.69 35.26 -2.69
CA LEU A 433 -8.76 34.80 -3.58
C LEU A 433 -8.69 33.29 -3.91
N PRO A 434 -7.52 32.71 -4.26
CA PRO A 434 -7.41 31.28 -4.57
C PRO A 434 -7.71 30.39 -3.37
N ALA A 435 -7.31 30.82 -2.17
CA ALA A 435 -7.59 30.13 -0.91
C ALA A 435 -9.10 30.14 -0.59
N LEU A 436 -9.75 31.29 -0.75
CA LEU A 436 -11.19 31.43 -0.50
C LEU A 436 -12.02 30.60 -1.51
N ALA A 437 -11.65 30.66 -2.80
CA ALA A 437 -12.30 29.87 -3.84
C ALA A 437 -12.13 28.36 -3.61
N GLY A 438 -10.91 27.90 -3.26
CA GLY A 438 -10.65 26.49 -2.98
C GLY A 438 -11.40 25.95 -1.76
N VAL A 439 -11.53 26.74 -0.68
CA VAL A 439 -12.32 26.34 0.51
C VAL A 439 -13.81 26.26 0.18
N VAL A 440 -14.36 27.27 -0.52
CA VAL A 440 -15.79 27.31 -0.87
C VAL A 440 -16.15 26.17 -1.84
N VAL A 441 -15.37 25.99 -2.91
CA VAL A 441 -15.57 24.91 -3.88
C VAL A 441 -15.39 23.55 -3.21
N GLY A 442 -14.37 23.39 -2.36
CA GLY A 442 -14.12 22.17 -1.61
C GLY A 442 -15.30 21.78 -0.70
N CYS A 443 -15.85 22.75 0.02
CA CYS A 443 -17.02 22.54 0.89
C CYS A 443 -18.29 22.22 0.09
N LEU A 444 -18.53 22.90 -1.04
CA LEU A 444 -19.71 22.67 -1.88
C LEU A 444 -19.67 21.30 -2.57
N LEU A 445 -18.51 20.92 -3.14
CA LEU A 445 -18.32 19.59 -3.74
C LEU A 445 -18.43 18.47 -2.70
N THR A 446 -18.01 18.72 -1.46
CA THR A 446 -18.15 17.73 -0.38
C THR A 446 -19.56 17.67 0.19
N ALA A 447 -20.31 18.77 0.22
CA ALA A 447 -21.73 18.72 0.52
C ALA A 447 -22.46 17.85 -0.51
N ALA A 448 -22.12 17.97 -1.80
CA ALA A 448 -22.60 17.07 -2.83
C ALA A 448 -22.11 15.62 -2.61
N ALA A 449 -20.86 15.41 -2.17
CA ALA A 449 -20.31 14.09 -1.86
C ALA A 449 -20.99 13.38 -0.70
N VAL A 450 -21.24 14.11 0.40
CA VAL A 450 -21.94 13.61 1.58
C VAL A 450 -23.39 13.32 1.19
N VAL A 451 -24.04 14.19 0.40
CA VAL A 451 -25.38 13.89 -0.13
C VAL A 451 -25.33 12.63 -1.00
N VAL A 452 -24.44 12.51 -1.98
CA VAL A 452 -24.33 11.30 -2.82
C VAL A 452 -24.02 10.06 -1.99
N ALA A 453 -23.10 10.10 -1.02
CA ALA A 453 -22.75 8.95 -0.16
C ALA A 453 -23.87 8.57 0.83
N THR A 454 -24.79 9.49 1.13
CA THR A 454 -25.90 9.28 2.09
C THR A 454 -27.26 9.07 1.42
N THR A 455 -27.42 9.48 0.16
CA THR A 455 -28.62 9.24 -0.67
C THR A 455 -28.43 8.11 -1.68
N SER A 456 -27.19 7.77 -2.05
CA SER A 456 -26.89 6.47 -2.64
C SER A 456 -26.90 5.41 -1.54
N VAL A 457 -28.11 4.94 -1.25
CA VAL A 457 -28.24 3.49 -1.21
C VAL A 457 -27.92 3.07 -2.64
N PRO A 458 -26.89 2.25 -2.91
CA PRO A 458 -27.02 1.35 -4.03
C PRO A 458 -28.22 0.48 -3.66
N GLY A 459 -29.43 0.96 -3.97
CA GLY A 459 -30.59 0.11 -3.97
C GLY A 459 -30.24 -0.93 -5.01
N PRO A 460 -30.24 -2.23 -4.70
CA PRO A 460 -30.21 -3.20 -5.77
C PRO A 460 -31.37 -2.80 -6.68
N SER A 461 -31.11 -2.64 -7.97
CA SER A 461 -32.15 -2.78 -8.98
C SER A 461 -32.99 -3.97 -8.51
N MET A 462 -34.22 -3.75 -8.03
CA MET A 462 -34.99 -4.83 -7.39
C MET A 462 -35.31 -5.86 -8.46
N VAL A 463 -34.42 -6.84 -8.61
CA VAL A 463 -34.68 -8.01 -9.41
C VAL A 463 -35.59 -8.88 -8.57
N ALA A 464 -36.82 -9.09 -9.06
CA ALA A 464 -37.77 -9.98 -8.40
C ALA A 464 -37.14 -11.37 -8.28
N ALA A 465 -37.36 -12.04 -7.13
CA ALA A 465 -36.85 -13.39 -6.92
C ALA A 465 -37.53 -14.35 -7.91
N THR A 466 -36.75 -14.93 -8.82
CA THR A 466 -37.23 -15.88 -9.86
C THR A 466 -37.02 -17.34 -9.47
N GLY A 467 -36.21 -17.60 -8.44
CA GLY A 467 -35.91 -18.95 -7.92
C GLY A 467 -34.95 -18.92 -6.73
N SER A 468 -34.68 -20.08 -6.12
CA SER A 468 -33.68 -20.20 -5.04
C SER A 468 -32.78 -21.41 -5.24
N ARG A 469 -31.48 -21.29 -4.88
CA ARG A 469 -30.50 -22.38 -5.02
C ARG A 469 -29.55 -22.38 -3.84
N THR A 470 -29.24 -23.58 -3.32
CA THR A 470 -28.23 -23.77 -2.28
C THR A 470 -26.93 -24.27 -2.90
N ILE A 471 -25.80 -23.71 -2.49
CA ILE A 471 -24.46 -24.05 -3.01
C ILE A 471 -23.52 -24.29 -1.84
N GLU A 472 -22.82 -25.42 -1.87
CA GLU A 472 -21.76 -25.71 -0.91
C GLU A 472 -20.50 -24.91 -1.29
N VAL A 473 -19.93 -24.22 -0.32
CA VAL A 473 -18.72 -23.41 -0.46
C VAL A 473 -17.71 -23.88 0.57
N THR A 474 -16.49 -24.21 0.15
CA THR A 474 -15.41 -24.68 1.02
C THR A 474 -14.29 -23.66 1.07
N LEU A 475 -13.84 -23.32 2.27
CA LEU A 475 -12.68 -22.47 2.54
C LEU A 475 -11.49 -23.39 2.86
N SER A 476 -10.47 -23.43 2.00
CA SER A 476 -9.32 -24.34 2.16
C SER A 476 -8.12 -23.84 1.37
N GLY A 477 -6.93 -23.91 1.96
CA GLY A 477 -5.65 -23.67 1.26
C GLY A 477 -5.58 -22.28 0.62
N MET A 478 -5.98 -21.26 1.39
CA MET A 478 -6.05 -19.86 0.92
C MET A 478 -6.93 -19.64 -0.33
N SER A 479 -7.93 -20.50 -0.53
CA SER A 479 -8.90 -20.39 -1.62
C SER A 479 -10.35 -20.57 -1.15
N ILE A 480 -11.30 -20.06 -1.95
CA ILE A 480 -12.74 -20.28 -1.79
C ILE A 480 -13.19 -21.17 -2.96
N ARG A 481 -13.83 -22.31 -2.68
CA ARG A 481 -14.28 -23.26 -3.70
C ARG A 481 -15.80 -23.49 -3.63
N PRO A 482 -16.57 -23.35 -4.72
CA PRO A 482 -16.11 -22.86 -6.02
C PRO A 482 -15.72 -21.37 -5.95
N ALA A 483 -14.75 -20.96 -6.77
CA ALA A 483 -14.31 -19.56 -6.84
C ALA A 483 -15.24 -18.70 -7.71
N VAL A 484 -16.03 -19.33 -8.59
CA VAL A 484 -17.07 -18.68 -9.40
C VAL A 484 -18.39 -19.43 -9.24
N ILE A 485 -19.48 -18.69 -9.06
CA ILE A 485 -20.84 -19.22 -8.98
C ILE A 485 -21.69 -18.55 -10.06
N GLU A 486 -22.25 -19.35 -10.96
CA GLU A 486 -23.18 -18.86 -11.97
C GLU A 486 -24.63 -19.20 -11.61
N ALA A 487 -25.52 -18.22 -11.71
CA ALA A 487 -26.95 -18.43 -11.51
C ALA A 487 -27.80 -17.47 -12.37
N PRO A 488 -29.01 -17.87 -12.79
CA PRO A 488 -29.92 -16.99 -13.51
C PRO A 488 -30.21 -15.68 -12.78
N VAL A 489 -30.41 -14.59 -13.54
CA VAL A 489 -30.87 -13.31 -13.00
C VAL A 489 -32.15 -13.52 -12.16
N GLY A 490 -32.16 -12.96 -10.95
CA GLY A 490 -33.24 -13.06 -9.96
C GLY A 490 -33.15 -14.28 -9.03
N THR A 491 -32.13 -15.14 -9.17
CA THR A 491 -31.95 -16.29 -8.27
C THR A 491 -31.49 -15.82 -6.88
N VAL A 492 -32.11 -16.35 -5.82
CA VAL A 492 -31.67 -16.20 -4.43
C VAL A 492 -30.72 -17.33 -4.06
N LEU A 493 -29.45 -17.00 -3.81
CA LEU A 493 -28.43 -17.99 -3.47
C LEU A 493 -28.31 -18.17 -1.95
N THR A 494 -28.28 -19.42 -1.50
CA THR A 494 -27.91 -19.80 -0.12
C THR A 494 -26.59 -20.54 -0.16
N LEU A 495 -25.51 -19.90 0.27
CA LEU A 495 -24.18 -20.48 0.32
C LEU A 495 -23.99 -21.21 1.66
N ARG A 496 -23.77 -22.52 1.65
CA ARG A 496 -23.37 -23.25 2.85
C ARG A 496 -21.86 -23.31 2.89
N VAL A 497 -21.26 -22.45 3.70
CA VAL A 497 -19.83 -22.24 3.75
C VAL A 497 -19.22 -23.11 4.84
N THR A 498 -18.26 -23.97 4.50
CA THR A 498 -17.54 -24.85 5.41
C THR A 498 -16.06 -24.51 5.39
N ASN A 499 -15.45 -24.34 6.56
CA ASN A 499 -14.00 -24.22 6.66
C ASN A 499 -13.36 -25.61 6.77
N ALA A 500 -12.59 -26.01 5.76
CA ALA A 500 -11.86 -27.27 5.72
C ALA A 500 -10.34 -27.09 6.02
N ASP A 501 -9.92 -25.88 6.35
CA ASP A 501 -8.55 -25.53 6.68
C ASP A 501 -8.29 -25.62 8.20
N ALA A 502 -7.02 -25.73 8.60
CA ALA A 502 -6.62 -25.57 10.00
C ALA A 502 -6.71 -24.10 10.44
N GLN A 503 -6.50 -23.17 9.49
CA GLN A 503 -6.63 -21.74 9.72
C GLN A 503 -8.10 -21.29 9.72
N ARG A 504 -8.41 -20.21 10.44
CA ARG A 504 -9.78 -19.67 10.51
C ARG A 504 -10.07 -18.79 9.31
N HIS A 505 -11.26 -18.95 8.76
CA HIS A 505 -11.71 -18.23 7.57
C HIS A 505 -13.16 -17.77 7.72
N ASP A 506 -13.52 -16.75 6.95
CA ASP A 506 -14.92 -16.35 6.73
C ASP A 506 -15.17 -16.06 5.25
N LEU A 507 -16.42 -15.84 4.90
CA LEU A 507 -16.83 -15.39 3.59
C LEU A 507 -17.70 -14.15 3.72
N ARG A 508 -17.30 -13.06 3.06
CA ARG A 508 -18.06 -11.82 2.94
C ARG A 508 -18.35 -11.53 1.47
N LEU A 509 -19.58 -11.15 1.14
CA LEU A 509 -19.96 -10.66 -0.19
C LEU A 509 -19.86 -9.13 -0.25
N ALA A 510 -19.64 -8.59 -1.44
CA ALA A 510 -19.57 -7.16 -1.74
C ALA A 510 -20.91 -6.45 -1.41
N THR A 511 -22.00 -7.19 -1.51
CA THR A 511 -23.37 -6.78 -1.16
C THR A 511 -23.60 -6.68 0.36
N GLY A 512 -22.64 -7.11 1.17
CA GLY A 512 -22.60 -6.89 2.62
C GLY A 512 -22.86 -8.13 3.47
N GLU A 513 -23.50 -9.16 2.91
CA GLU A 513 -23.77 -10.40 3.63
C GLU A 513 -22.46 -11.15 3.95
N ARG A 514 -22.36 -11.76 5.14
CA ARG A 514 -21.18 -12.54 5.54
C ARG A 514 -21.48 -13.72 6.46
N THR A 515 -20.58 -14.70 6.48
CA THR A 515 -20.56 -15.74 7.53
C THR A 515 -19.91 -15.21 8.81
N PRO A 516 -20.15 -15.86 9.97
CA PRO A 516 -19.23 -15.74 11.10
C PRO A 516 -17.84 -16.30 10.72
N MET A 517 -16.83 -16.03 11.55
CA MET A 517 -15.49 -16.62 11.40
C MET A 517 -15.53 -18.09 11.80
N LEU A 518 -15.30 -18.96 10.82
CA LEU A 518 -15.42 -20.40 10.94
C LEU A 518 -14.10 -21.00 11.45
N ALA A 519 -14.17 -21.79 12.51
CA ALA A 519 -13.07 -22.66 12.91
C ALA A 519 -12.95 -23.87 11.96
N SER A 520 -11.84 -24.62 12.05
CA SER A 520 -11.65 -25.84 11.26
C SER A 520 -12.83 -26.80 11.43
N GLY A 521 -13.38 -27.29 10.33
CA GLY A 521 -14.54 -28.18 10.28
C GLY A 521 -15.90 -27.51 10.52
N GLN A 522 -15.94 -26.20 10.79
CA GLN A 522 -17.20 -25.50 11.08
C GLN A 522 -17.87 -25.01 9.79
N SER A 523 -19.21 -25.08 9.75
CA SER A 523 -20.02 -24.55 8.65
C SER A 523 -21.01 -23.46 9.10
N ALA A 524 -21.33 -22.54 8.20
CA ALA A 524 -22.43 -21.58 8.34
C ALA A 524 -23.09 -21.29 7.00
N THR A 525 -24.38 -20.92 7.03
CA THR A 525 -25.12 -20.53 5.82
C THR A 525 -25.17 -19.03 5.63
N LEU A 526 -24.97 -18.59 4.40
CA LEU A 526 -24.97 -17.20 3.96
C LEU A 526 -25.98 -17.05 2.82
N LYS A 527 -27.09 -16.35 3.05
CA LYS A 527 -28.14 -16.11 2.05
C LYS A 527 -27.94 -14.74 1.39
N ALA A 528 -27.73 -14.73 0.08
CA ALA A 528 -27.55 -13.51 -0.72
C ALA A 528 -28.89 -12.93 -1.18
N ALA A 529 -28.92 -11.64 -1.46
CA ALA A 529 -30.01 -10.97 -2.18
C ALA A 529 -30.25 -11.58 -3.59
N PRO A 530 -31.44 -11.38 -4.21
CA PRO A 530 -31.70 -11.81 -5.58
C PRO A 530 -30.64 -11.28 -6.56
N LEU A 531 -30.04 -12.19 -7.32
CA LEU A 531 -28.88 -11.90 -8.15
C LEU A 531 -29.26 -11.04 -9.36
N GLY A 532 -28.90 -9.75 -9.35
CA GLY A 532 -29.12 -8.84 -10.47
C GLY A 532 -27.86 -8.44 -11.23
N GLU A 533 -26.72 -8.38 -10.53
CA GLU A 533 -25.42 -7.97 -11.05
C GLU A 533 -24.34 -8.91 -10.49
N PRO A 534 -23.13 -8.95 -11.08
CA PRO A 534 -22.03 -9.71 -10.50
C PRO A 534 -21.72 -9.29 -9.05
N VAL A 535 -21.62 -10.26 -8.15
CA VAL A 535 -21.31 -10.04 -6.72
C VAL A 535 -19.97 -10.69 -6.38
N ASP A 536 -18.97 -9.90 -6.02
CA ASP A 536 -17.70 -10.42 -5.52
C ASP A 536 -17.84 -10.84 -4.05
N GLY A 537 -17.02 -11.79 -3.60
CA GLY A 537 -16.88 -12.21 -2.22
C GLY A 537 -15.43 -12.49 -1.86
N TRP A 538 -15.09 -12.48 -0.58
CA TRP A 538 -13.73 -12.73 -0.11
C TRP A 538 -13.67 -13.15 1.36
N CYS A 539 -12.53 -13.70 1.77
CA CYS A 539 -12.19 -13.86 3.19
C CYS A 539 -11.64 -12.55 3.75
N THR A 540 -12.17 -12.11 4.89
CA THR A 540 -11.83 -10.84 5.54
C THR A 540 -10.57 -10.91 6.42
N VAL A 541 -10.03 -12.11 6.64
CA VAL A 541 -8.77 -12.27 7.39
C VAL A 541 -7.65 -11.52 6.65
N ALA A 542 -6.86 -10.77 7.41
CA ALA A 542 -5.80 -9.92 6.86
C ALA A 542 -4.85 -10.73 5.98
N GLY A 543 -4.58 -10.25 4.77
CA GLY A 543 -3.74 -10.94 3.78
C GLY A 543 -4.45 -12.01 2.96
N HIS A 544 -5.59 -12.56 3.40
CA HIS A 544 -6.22 -13.71 2.72
C HIS A 544 -6.89 -13.33 1.39
N ARG A 545 -7.57 -12.18 1.35
CA ARG A 545 -8.09 -11.63 0.10
C ARG A 545 -6.96 -11.37 -0.91
N ALA A 546 -5.83 -10.86 -0.44
CA ALA A 546 -4.65 -10.58 -1.28
C ALA A 546 -3.98 -11.88 -1.78
N ALA A 547 -3.97 -12.93 -0.96
CA ALA A 547 -3.47 -14.25 -1.31
C ALA A 547 -4.40 -15.02 -2.27
N GLY A 548 -5.69 -14.67 -2.34
CA GLY A 548 -6.61 -15.26 -3.31
C GLY A 548 -7.90 -15.85 -2.81
N MET A 549 -8.22 -15.65 -1.54
CA MET A 549 -9.51 -16.05 -0.99
C MET A 549 -10.60 -15.09 -1.47
N THR A 550 -10.95 -15.22 -2.75
CA THR A 550 -12.03 -14.48 -3.41
C THR A 550 -13.00 -15.43 -4.08
N LEU A 551 -14.26 -15.01 -4.14
CA LEU A 551 -15.40 -15.65 -4.78
C LEU A 551 -16.00 -14.65 -5.75
N ARG A 552 -16.56 -15.09 -6.88
CA ARG A 552 -17.35 -14.23 -7.76
C ARG A 552 -18.66 -14.91 -8.13
N ILE A 553 -19.77 -14.23 -7.94
CA ILE A 553 -21.10 -14.71 -8.31
C ILE A 553 -21.52 -13.95 -9.57
N VAL A 554 -21.89 -14.64 -10.64
CA VAL A 554 -22.19 -14.05 -11.95
C VAL A 554 -23.63 -14.38 -12.37
N PRO A 555 -24.46 -13.38 -12.72
CA PRO A 555 -25.78 -13.62 -13.29
C PRO A 555 -25.69 -14.12 -14.73
N THR A 556 -26.41 -15.18 -15.07
CA THR A 556 -26.58 -15.66 -16.45
C THR A 556 -27.93 -15.17 -17.00
N SER A 557 -27.97 -14.58 -18.20
CA SER A 557 -29.22 -14.12 -18.81
C SER A 557 -30.10 -15.32 -19.20
N THR A 558 -31.39 -15.26 -18.87
CA THR A 558 -32.38 -16.24 -19.30
C THR A 558 -32.86 -15.91 -20.71
N ALA A 559 -32.30 -16.55 -21.72
CA ALA A 559 -32.92 -16.67 -23.03
C ALA A 559 -32.96 -18.15 -23.43
N ALA A 560 -34.10 -18.81 -23.16
CA ALA A 560 -34.74 -19.75 -24.09
C ALA A 560 -36.03 -20.31 -23.49
N ALA A 561 -37.15 -20.04 -24.15
CA ALA A 561 -38.20 -21.03 -24.32
C ALA A 561 -38.76 -20.95 -25.75
N SER A 562 -38.78 -22.12 -26.40
CA SER A 562 -39.55 -22.53 -27.59
C SER A 562 -38.96 -22.38 -29.01
N GLN A 563 -38.61 -23.54 -29.59
CA GLN A 563 -38.93 -24.10 -30.94
C GLN A 563 -37.72 -24.78 -31.65
N PRO A 564 -37.98 -25.87 -32.41
CA PRO A 564 -37.06 -27.01 -32.56
C PRO A 564 -36.09 -26.90 -33.74
N SER A 565 -35.05 -27.72 -33.60
CA SER A 565 -33.97 -28.03 -34.54
C SER A 565 -34.44 -28.39 -35.95
N SER A 566 -33.92 -27.67 -36.95
CA SER A 566 -33.66 -28.22 -38.28
C SER A 566 -32.14 -28.36 -38.46
N SER A 567 -31.75 -29.57 -38.85
CA SER A 567 -30.39 -30.02 -39.07
C SER A 567 -29.82 -29.50 -40.38
N THR A 568 -28.67 -28.84 -40.33
CA THR A 568 -27.64 -28.91 -41.39
C THR A 568 -26.29 -28.65 -40.76
N GLY A 569 -25.43 -29.66 -40.80
CA GLY A 569 -24.14 -29.65 -40.11
C GLY A 569 -23.13 -28.74 -40.79
N HIS A 570 -22.42 -27.96 -39.97
CA HIS A 570 -21.05 -27.55 -40.24
C HIS A 570 -20.27 -27.57 -38.92
N THR A 571 -19.22 -28.37 -38.91
CA THR A 571 -18.19 -28.46 -37.88
C THR A 571 -17.52 -27.10 -37.71
N GLY A 572 -17.73 -26.45 -36.57
CA GLY A 572 -17.10 -25.19 -36.21
C GLY A 572 -16.61 -25.22 -34.77
N HIS A 573 -15.29 -25.17 -34.60
CA HIS A 573 -14.58 -25.12 -33.32
C HIS A 573 -15.08 -23.95 -32.47
N GLY A 574 -15.69 -24.26 -31.32
CA GLY A 574 -16.10 -23.26 -30.34
C GLY A 574 -14.89 -22.70 -29.60
N THR A 575 -14.46 -21.49 -29.96
CA THR A 575 -13.64 -20.63 -29.11
C THR A 575 -14.52 -20.03 -28.03
N ALA A 576 -14.46 -20.58 -26.81
CA ALA A 576 -15.05 -19.96 -25.64
C ALA A 576 -14.16 -18.78 -25.21
N THR A 577 -14.63 -17.57 -25.46
CA THR A 577 -14.08 -16.32 -24.90
C THR A 577 -14.46 -16.24 -23.42
N ALA A 578 -13.56 -16.69 -22.54
CA ALA A 578 -13.67 -16.49 -21.10
C ALA A 578 -12.92 -15.22 -20.66
N GLY A 579 -13.55 -14.40 -19.80
CA GLY A 579 -12.86 -13.37 -18.99
C GLY A 579 -11.86 -14.01 -18.00
N PRO A 580 -11.18 -13.24 -17.14
CA PRO A 580 -9.96 -13.69 -16.46
C PRO A 580 -10.26 -14.76 -15.42
N THR A 581 -10.25 -16.02 -15.84
CA THR A 581 -10.16 -17.18 -14.97
C THR A 581 -8.74 -17.19 -14.41
N ARG A 582 -8.58 -16.94 -13.11
CA ARG A 582 -7.29 -17.17 -12.43
C ARG A 582 -6.86 -18.62 -12.72
N LEU A 583 -5.62 -18.79 -13.18
CA LEU A 583 -5.07 -20.10 -13.52
C LEU A 583 -5.21 -21.06 -12.33
N ASP A 584 -5.85 -22.21 -12.55
CA ASP A 584 -5.87 -23.30 -11.56
C ASP A 584 -4.61 -24.15 -11.75
N LEU A 585 -3.50 -23.67 -11.17
CA LEU A 585 -2.19 -24.32 -11.29
C LEU A 585 -2.14 -25.71 -10.61
N ALA A 586 -3.14 -26.05 -9.78
CA ALA A 586 -3.22 -27.35 -9.13
C ALA A 586 -4.03 -28.38 -9.93
N ALA A 587 -4.69 -27.97 -11.02
CA ALA A 587 -5.39 -28.88 -11.91
C ALA A 587 -4.39 -29.83 -12.61
N PRO A 588 -4.82 -31.03 -13.03
CA PRO A 588 -3.96 -31.90 -13.84
C PRO A 588 -3.74 -31.31 -15.24
N MET A 589 -2.55 -31.52 -15.80
CA MET A 589 -2.28 -31.28 -17.22
C MET A 589 -3.15 -32.18 -18.11
N SER A 590 -3.40 -31.74 -19.35
CA SER A 590 -4.17 -32.52 -20.31
C SER A 590 -3.49 -33.86 -20.62
N PRO A 591 -4.27 -34.94 -20.89
CA PRO A 591 -3.70 -36.22 -21.30
C PRO A 591 -2.78 -36.09 -22.51
N GLY A 592 -1.57 -36.64 -22.40
CA GLY A 592 -0.56 -36.60 -23.46
C GLY A 592 0.29 -35.32 -23.51
N TRP A 593 0.07 -34.37 -22.59
CA TRP A 593 0.98 -33.24 -22.41
C TRP A 593 2.41 -33.72 -22.10
N LYS A 594 3.40 -32.98 -22.62
CA LYS A 594 4.83 -33.22 -22.36
C LYS A 594 5.50 -31.89 -21.97
N PRO A 595 6.38 -31.89 -20.96
CA PRO A 595 7.15 -30.71 -20.61
C PRO A 595 8.17 -30.37 -21.71
N TYR A 596 8.63 -29.13 -21.73
CA TYR A 596 9.87 -28.77 -22.40
C TYR A 596 11.05 -29.53 -21.75
N ASP A 597 11.92 -30.10 -22.56
CA ASP A 597 13.13 -30.78 -22.08
C ASP A 597 14.15 -29.76 -21.58
N ALA A 598 14.25 -29.61 -20.26
CA ALA A 598 15.19 -28.68 -19.64
C ALA A 598 16.65 -29.17 -19.69
N THR A 599 16.94 -30.40 -20.12
CA THR A 599 18.32 -30.91 -20.09
C THR A 599 19.21 -30.20 -21.10
N VAL A 600 20.39 -29.76 -20.65
CA VAL A 600 21.38 -29.11 -21.53
C VAL A 600 22.34 -30.15 -22.05
N LYS A 601 22.50 -30.21 -23.38
CA LYS A 601 23.48 -31.08 -24.02
C LYS A 601 24.88 -30.45 -23.93
N PRO A 602 25.95 -31.25 -23.84
CA PRO A 602 27.32 -30.75 -23.89
C PRO A 602 27.57 -29.89 -25.13
N ALA A 603 28.45 -28.89 -25.00
CA ALA A 603 28.86 -28.07 -26.13
C ALA A 603 29.46 -28.95 -27.25
N PRO A 604 29.04 -28.75 -28.53
CA PRO A 604 29.63 -29.47 -29.65
C PRO A 604 31.15 -29.23 -29.74
N GLY A 605 31.87 -30.18 -30.33
CA GLY A 605 33.32 -30.06 -30.52
C GLY A 605 33.73 -29.15 -31.70
N SER A 606 32.80 -28.74 -32.55
CA SER A 606 33.02 -27.83 -33.68
C SER A 606 33.16 -26.38 -33.22
N THR A 607 33.97 -25.59 -33.93
CA THR A 607 34.11 -24.14 -33.70
C THR A 607 33.20 -23.29 -34.59
N GLU A 608 32.52 -23.92 -35.56
CA GLU A 608 31.47 -23.29 -36.38
C GLU A 608 30.20 -24.15 -36.28
N HIS A 609 29.08 -23.52 -35.95
CA HIS A 609 27.80 -24.16 -35.67
C HIS A 609 26.76 -23.70 -36.68
N HIS A 610 26.24 -24.63 -37.49
CA HIS A 610 25.17 -24.35 -38.45
C HIS A 610 23.83 -24.78 -37.86
N VAL A 611 22.89 -23.85 -37.73
CA VAL A 611 21.59 -24.10 -37.13
C VAL A 611 20.48 -23.53 -38.00
N GLU A 612 19.40 -24.27 -38.20
CA GLU A 612 18.16 -23.74 -38.79
C GLU A 612 17.16 -23.42 -37.67
N ILE A 613 16.71 -22.17 -37.63
CA ILE A 613 15.64 -21.73 -36.73
C ILE A 613 14.43 -21.36 -37.57
N ARG A 614 13.28 -21.99 -37.27
CA ARG A 614 12.02 -21.73 -37.98
C ARG A 614 11.02 -21.04 -37.06
N ALA A 615 10.55 -19.85 -37.44
CA ALA A 615 9.41 -19.22 -36.79
C ALA A 615 8.09 -19.88 -37.21
N ASP A 616 7.20 -20.11 -36.25
CA ASP A 616 5.84 -20.62 -36.46
C ASP A 616 4.88 -19.97 -35.45
N ASP A 617 3.82 -19.35 -35.96
CA ASP A 617 2.79 -18.62 -35.19
C ASP A 617 1.45 -19.39 -35.11
N THR A 618 1.42 -20.66 -35.53
CA THR A 618 0.19 -21.48 -35.60
C THR A 618 0.10 -22.54 -34.50
N VAL A 619 1.14 -22.70 -33.70
CA VAL A 619 1.27 -23.74 -32.68
C VAL A 619 0.25 -23.53 -31.55
N ILE A 620 -0.50 -24.58 -31.20
CA ILE A 620 -1.38 -24.60 -30.02
C ILE A 620 -0.72 -25.40 -28.89
N GLN A 621 -0.30 -24.71 -27.83
CA GLN A 621 0.36 -25.29 -26.66
C GLN A 621 -0.53 -25.20 -25.42
N GLU A 622 -0.39 -26.17 -24.52
CA GLU A 622 -0.91 -26.06 -23.15
C GLU A 622 0.06 -25.25 -22.29
N VAL A 623 -0.34 -24.03 -21.95
CA VAL A 623 0.50 -23.00 -21.31
C VAL A 623 0.34 -22.95 -19.80
N ALA A 624 -0.71 -23.59 -19.27
CA ALA A 624 -0.98 -23.84 -17.86
C ALA A 624 -1.95 -25.04 -17.77
N PRO A 625 -2.14 -25.68 -16.61
CA PRO A 625 -3.03 -26.83 -16.49
C PRO A 625 -4.43 -26.57 -17.05
N GLY A 626 -4.82 -27.36 -18.06
CA GLY A 626 -6.13 -27.26 -18.72
C GLY A 626 -6.30 -26.03 -19.64
N VAL A 627 -5.27 -25.21 -19.82
CA VAL A 627 -5.33 -23.97 -20.62
C VAL A 627 -4.47 -24.10 -21.86
N ARG A 628 -5.12 -24.17 -23.03
CA ARG A 628 -4.47 -24.23 -24.33
C ARG A 628 -4.70 -22.93 -25.11
N GLN A 629 -3.65 -22.40 -25.71
CA GLN A 629 -3.74 -21.24 -26.59
C GLN A 629 -2.72 -21.31 -27.72
N ARG A 630 -2.91 -20.45 -28.72
CA ARG A 630 -1.93 -20.23 -29.77
C ARG A 630 -0.71 -19.51 -29.18
N VAL A 631 0.47 -19.99 -29.54
CA VAL A 631 1.77 -19.42 -29.16
C VAL A 631 2.60 -19.21 -30.41
N TRP A 632 3.56 -18.30 -30.34
CA TRP A 632 4.51 -18.02 -31.41
C TRP A 632 5.86 -18.58 -31.00
N THR A 633 6.44 -19.41 -31.85
CA THR A 633 7.55 -20.29 -31.46
C THR A 633 8.72 -20.15 -32.39
N PHE A 634 9.88 -20.59 -31.89
CA PHE A 634 11.00 -21.01 -32.71
C PHE A 634 11.07 -22.54 -32.66
N ASN A 635 11.02 -23.20 -33.81
CA ASN A 635 11.06 -24.66 -33.97
C ASN A 635 9.95 -25.41 -33.22
N GLY A 636 8.77 -24.81 -33.09
CA GLY A 636 7.58 -25.48 -32.55
C GLY A 636 7.52 -25.57 -31.02
N THR A 637 8.47 -24.96 -30.30
CA THR A 637 8.52 -24.97 -28.83
C THR A 637 8.63 -23.56 -28.26
N MET A 638 8.16 -23.41 -27.02
CA MET A 638 8.36 -22.22 -26.18
C MET A 638 9.05 -22.66 -24.88
N PRO A 639 10.29 -22.22 -24.59
CA PRO A 639 11.20 -21.44 -25.43
C PRO A 639 11.61 -22.20 -26.70
N GLY A 640 12.29 -21.51 -27.61
CA GLY A 640 12.95 -22.13 -28.75
C GLY A 640 14.14 -23.02 -28.35
N PRO A 641 14.84 -23.62 -29.34
CA PRO A 641 15.99 -24.47 -29.10
C PRO A 641 17.13 -23.77 -28.35
N VAL A 642 17.70 -24.43 -27.35
CA VAL A 642 18.93 -23.95 -26.72
C VAL A 642 20.10 -24.11 -27.67
N LEU A 643 20.78 -23.01 -27.98
CA LEU A 643 22.04 -23.04 -28.72
C LEU A 643 23.20 -23.13 -27.73
N ARG A 644 24.19 -23.97 -27.99
CA ARG A 644 25.33 -24.19 -27.08
C ARG A 644 26.64 -24.13 -27.83
N GLY A 645 27.62 -23.42 -27.29
CA GLY A 645 28.97 -23.32 -27.84
C GLY A 645 29.98 -22.83 -26.80
N LYS A 646 31.16 -22.43 -27.25
CA LYS A 646 32.26 -21.90 -26.43
C LYS A 646 32.68 -20.52 -26.89
N VAL A 647 33.38 -19.78 -26.02
CA VAL A 647 33.96 -18.49 -26.39
C VAL A 647 34.86 -18.65 -27.62
N GLY A 648 34.59 -17.84 -28.64
CA GLY A 648 35.28 -17.83 -29.93
C GLY A 648 34.56 -18.60 -31.04
N ASP A 649 33.56 -19.42 -30.72
CA ASP A 649 32.80 -20.16 -31.72
C ASP A 649 31.96 -19.23 -32.61
N VAL A 650 31.69 -19.67 -33.84
CA VAL A 650 30.87 -18.94 -34.80
C VAL A 650 29.54 -19.67 -35.02
N PHE A 651 28.44 -18.94 -34.90
CA PHE A 651 27.10 -19.44 -35.22
C PHE A 651 26.67 -18.91 -36.58
N VAL A 652 26.23 -19.82 -37.45
CA VAL A 652 25.61 -19.54 -38.75
C VAL A 652 24.17 -20.01 -38.69
N VAL A 653 23.26 -19.09 -38.38
CA VAL A 653 21.85 -19.36 -38.20
C VAL A 653 21.11 -19.08 -39.50
N THR A 654 20.47 -20.11 -40.06
CA THR A 654 19.48 -19.94 -41.12
C THR A 654 18.13 -19.71 -40.48
N PHE A 655 17.63 -18.47 -40.51
CA PHE A 655 16.32 -18.13 -40.00
C PHE A 655 15.28 -18.23 -41.11
N VAL A 656 14.25 -19.05 -40.89
CA VAL A 656 13.15 -19.30 -41.83
C VAL A 656 11.85 -18.85 -41.20
N ASN A 657 11.07 -18.04 -41.90
CA ASN A 657 9.72 -17.69 -41.44
C ASN A 657 8.71 -18.68 -42.04
N GLY A 658 8.29 -19.65 -41.23
CA GLY A 658 7.24 -20.62 -41.58
C GLY A 658 5.84 -20.22 -41.10
N GLY A 659 5.71 -19.06 -40.44
CA GLY A 659 4.45 -18.56 -39.91
C GLY A 659 3.58 -17.84 -40.95
N THR A 660 2.54 -17.19 -40.46
CA THR A 660 1.55 -16.44 -41.25
C THR A 660 1.78 -14.93 -41.25
N MET A 661 2.62 -14.42 -40.35
CA MET A 661 3.00 -13.00 -40.26
C MET A 661 4.51 -12.78 -40.36
N GLY A 662 4.95 -11.52 -40.42
CA GLY A 662 6.37 -11.17 -40.40
C GLY A 662 7.05 -11.52 -39.08
N HIS A 663 8.24 -12.10 -39.15
CA HIS A 663 9.08 -12.41 -38.00
C HIS A 663 10.55 -12.06 -38.26
N GLY A 664 11.30 -11.83 -37.18
CA GLY A 664 12.73 -11.53 -37.19
C GLY A 664 13.43 -12.33 -36.09
N ILE A 665 14.74 -12.15 -35.94
CA ILE A 665 15.52 -12.79 -34.88
C ILE A 665 16.71 -11.91 -34.46
N ASP A 666 16.91 -11.80 -33.15
CA ASP A 666 18.01 -11.09 -32.50
C ASP A 666 18.70 -12.03 -31.50
N PHE A 667 20.03 -12.06 -31.53
CA PHE A 667 20.88 -12.87 -30.65
C PHE A 667 21.77 -11.95 -29.82
N HIS A 668 21.57 -11.91 -28.50
CA HIS A 668 22.37 -11.04 -27.62
C HIS A 668 23.82 -11.51 -27.48
N ALA A 669 24.11 -12.78 -27.79
CA ALA A 669 25.46 -13.33 -27.82
C ALA A 669 26.32 -12.82 -29.00
N GLY A 670 25.73 -12.13 -29.97
CA GLY A 670 26.39 -11.71 -31.21
C GLY A 670 26.56 -10.19 -31.32
N ALA A 671 27.75 -9.74 -31.72
CA ALA A 671 27.99 -8.34 -32.10
C ALA A 671 27.83 -8.19 -33.62
N THR A 672 26.65 -7.79 -34.09
CA THR A 672 26.36 -7.60 -35.52
C THR A 672 25.40 -6.44 -35.74
N ALA A 673 25.59 -5.67 -36.83
CA ALA A 673 24.71 -4.56 -37.16
C ALA A 673 23.27 -5.06 -37.44
N PRO A 674 22.23 -4.42 -36.87
CA PRO A 674 20.86 -4.93 -36.93
C PRO A 674 20.21 -4.84 -38.32
N ASP A 675 20.57 -3.85 -39.13
CA ASP A 675 19.86 -3.49 -40.38
C ASP A 675 19.72 -4.64 -41.39
N GLY A 676 20.66 -5.59 -41.37
CA GLY A 676 20.63 -6.78 -42.22
C GLY A 676 19.97 -7.98 -41.54
N PRO A 677 20.69 -8.71 -40.68
CA PRO A 677 20.27 -10.00 -40.15
C PRO A 677 19.13 -9.95 -39.13
N MET A 678 18.85 -8.79 -38.51
CA MET A 678 17.76 -8.64 -37.54
C MET A 678 16.50 -8.02 -38.13
N ARG A 679 16.44 -7.83 -39.46
CA ARG A 679 15.23 -7.31 -40.12
C ARG A 679 14.08 -8.33 -40.07
N THR A 680 12.85 -7.83 -40.18
CA THR A 680 11.68 -8.69 -40.37
C THR A 680 11.69 -9.31 -41.77
N ILE A 681 11.42 -10.61 -41.85
CA ILE A 681 11.20 -11.35 -43.11
C ILE A 681 9.75 -11.81 -43.19
N GLN A 682 9.20 -11.84 -44.40
CA GLN A 682 7.82 -12.24 -44.65
C GLN A 682 7.66 -13.77 -44.59
N PRO A 683 6.42 -14.28 -44.45
CA PRO A 683 6.13 -15.72 -44.58
C PRO A 683 6.78 -16.35 -45.82
N GLY A 684 7.45 -17.49 -45.64
CA GLY A 684 8.16 -18.24 -46.68
C GLY A 684 9.58 -17.74 -46.98
N GLU A 685 9.97 -16.57 -46.49
CA GLU A 685 11.31 -16.04 -46.65
C GLU A 685 12.32 -16.70 -45.68
N ARG A 686 13.61 -16.54 -46.00
CA ARG A 686 14.72 -16.92 -45.13
C ARG A 686 15.82 -15.87 -45.15
N LEU A 687 16.57 -15.76 -44.06
CA LEU A 687 17.83 -15.02 -44.00
C LEU A 687 18.91 -15.82 -43.27
N THR A 688 20.16 -15.43 -43.45
CA THR A 688 21.30 -15.98 -42.70
C THR A 688 21.81 -14.94 -41.72
N TYR A 689 21.89 -15.30 -40.44
CA TYR A 689 22.52 -14.53 -39.38
C TYR A 689 23.80 -15.26 -38.96
N ARG A 690 24.96 -14.66 -39.25
CA ARG A 690 26.26 -15.12 -38.75
C ARG A 690 26.77 -14.23 -37.62
N PHE A 691 27.13 -14.79 -36.47
CA PHE A 691 27.82 -14.08 -35.38
C PHE A 691 28.90 -14.93 -34.71
N ARG A 692 29.94 -14.28 -34.16
CA ARG A 692 30.94 -14.91 -33.31
C ARG A 692 30.59 -14.68 -31.84
N ALA A 693 30.63 -15.73 -31.03
CA ALA A 693 30.36 -15.66 -29.60
C ALA A 693 31.64 -15.23 -28.85
N ASP A 694 31.85 -13.92 -28.72
CA ASP A 694 33.07 -13.37 -28.12
C ASP A 694 33.10 -13.47 -26.58
N PHE A 695 31.95 -13.66 -25.95
CA PHE A 695 31.80 -13.62 -24.50
C PHE A 695 31.01 -14.81 -23.99
N ALA A 696 31.44 -15.34 -22.84
CA ALA A 696 30.73 -16.41 -22.13
C ALA A 696 29.48 -15.87 -21.45
N GLY A 697 28.45 -16.71 -21.32
CA GLY A 697 27.17 -16.30 -20.74
C GLY A 697 26.01 -17.23 -21.11
N ALA A 698 24.89 -17.02 -20.42
CA ALA A 698 23.59 -17.47 -20.88
C ALA A 698 22.89 -16.24 -21.46
N TRP A 699 22.67 -16.23 -22.76
CA TRP A 699 22.20 -15.07 -23.51
C TRP A 699 20.78 -15.31 -24.02
N LEU A 700 19.96 -14.28 -23.98
CA LEU A 700 18.65 -14.30 -24.63
C LEU A 700 18.83 -14.23 -26.15
N TYR A 701 17.98 -14.95 -26.87
CA TYR A 701 17.65 -14.60 -28.26
C TYR A 701 16.14 -14.52 -28.39
N HIS A 702 15.63 -13.62 -29.23
CA HIS A 702 14.20 -13.38 -29.39
C HIS A 702 13.83 -12.84 -30.76
N CYS A 703 12.54 -12.76 -31.06
CA CYS A 703 12.07 -12.09 -32.28
C CYS A 703 12.37 -10.59 -32.25
N SER A 704 12.83 -10.03 -33.37
CA SER A 704 13.14 -8.61 -33.54
C SER A 704 12.04 -7.81 -34.27
N THR A 705 10.91 -8.45 -34.61
CA THR A 705 9.79 -7.78 -35.29
C THR A 705 8.97 -6.94 -34.30
N MET A 706 8.57 -5.75 -34.75
CA MET A 706 7.73 -4.85 -33.95
C MET A 706 6.24 -5.24 -34.03
N PRO A 707 5.48 -5.15 -32.92
CA PRO A 707 5.94 -4.80 -31.55
C PRO A 707 6.64 -5.97 -30.85
N MET A 708 7.91 -5.81 -30.48
CA MET A 708 8.73 -6.91 -29.93
C MET A 708 8.13 -7.51 -28.65
N THR A 709 7.55 -6.68 -27.78
CA THR A 709 6.85 -7.12 -26.57
C THR A 709 5.83 -8.22 -26.87
N GLN A 710 5.08 -8.09 -27.96
CA GLN A 710 4.06 -9.05 -28.36
C GLN A 710 4.69 -10.35 -28.86
N HIS A 711 5.77 -10.27 -29.65
CA HIS A 711 6.44 -11.46 -30.13
C HIS A 711 7.10 -12.26 -29.00
N ILE A 712 7.76 -11.58 -28.06
CA ILE A 712 8.37 -12.20 -26.89
C ILE A 712 7.29 -12.79 -25.98
N ALA A 713 6.26 -12.02 -25.63
CA ALA A 713 5.18 -12.46 -24.74
C ALA A 713 4.39 -13.67 -25.28
N ASN A 714 4.28 -13.81 -26.61
CA ASN A 714 3.62 -14.96 -27.23
C ASN A 714 4.55 -16.18 -27.38
N GLY A 715 5.83 -16.09 -27.04
CA GLY A 715 6.73 -17.24 -26.92
C GLY A 715 8.01 -17.23 -27.75
N MET A 716 8.25 -16.18 -28.55
CA MET A 716 9.41 -16.13 -29.45
C MET A 716 10.68 -15.68 -28.72
N PHE A 717 11.17 -16.54 -27.82
CA PHE A 717 12.43 -16.38 -27.10
C PHE A 717 13.13 -17.73 -26.88
N GLY A 718 14.42 -17.70 -26.63
CA GLY A 718 15.22 -18.86 -26.24
C GLY A 718 16.58 -18.48 -25.66
N ALA A 719 17.43 -19.47 -25.43
CA ALA A 719 18.74 -19.27 -24.81
C ALA A 719 19.90 -19.66 -25.75
N VAL A 720 20.94 -18.84 -25.78
CA VAL A 720 22.28 -19.19 -26.28
C VAL A 720 23.21 -19.31 -25.09
N ILE A 721 23.82 -20.47 -24.89
CA ILE A 721 24.76 -20.70 -23.81
C ILE A 721 26.18 -20.83 -24.35
N ILE A 722 27.06 -19.96 -23.89
CA ILE A 722 28.47 -19.89 -24.28
C ILE A 722 29.34 -20.18 -23.07
N ASP A 723 30.08 -21.29 -23.12
CA ASP A 723 30.84 -21.78 -21.98
C ASP A 723 32.02 -20.87 -21.66
N PRO A 724 32.19 -20.46 -20.38
CA PRO A 724 33.43 -19.80 -19.99
C PRO A 724 34.61 -20.77 -20.12
N PRO A 725 35.81 -20.24 -20.43
CA PRO A 725 37.01 -21.06 -20.45
C PRO A 725 37.20 -21.82 -19.13
N GLY A 726 37.44 -23.12 -19.22
CA GLY A 726 37.66 -23.98 -18.05
C GLY A 726 36.41 -24.26 -17.21
N LEU A 727 35.20 -24.11 -17.76
CA LEU A 727 33.95 -24.46 -17.07
C LEU A 727 34.03 -25.89 -16.47
N PRO A 728 33.93 -26.05 -15.14
CA PRO A 728 33.99 -27.36 -14.50
C PRO A 728 32.86 -28.28 -14.96
N LYS A 729 33.11 -29.60 -14.94
CA LYS A 729 32.07 -30.60 -15.20
C LYS A 729 31.16 -30.72 -13.99
N VAL A 730 29.87 -30.94 -14.26
CA VAL A 730 28.84 -31.27 -13.28
C VAL A 730 28.14 -32.55 -13.71
N ASP A 731 27.39 -33.17 -12.81
CA ASP A 731 26.68 -34.42 -13.10
C ASP A 731 25.43 -34.18 -13.95
N ARG A 732 24.74 -33.04 -13.75
CA ARG A 732 23.57 -32.64 -14.53
C ARG A 732 23.54 -31.15 -14.85
N GLU A 733 23.11 -30.81 -16.06
CA GLU A 733 22.83 -29.45 -16.47
C GLU A 733 21.36 -29.30 -16.88
N TYR A 734 20.71 -28.27 -16.34
CA TYR A 734 19.36 -27.84 -16.70
C TYR A 734 19.37 -26.41 -17.20
N VAL A 735 18.38 -26.04 -18.03
CA VAL A 735 18.12 -24.66 -18.45
C VAL A 735 16.68 -24.28 -18.09
N LEU A 736 16.52 -23.14 -17.42
CA LEU A 736 15.24 -22.55 -17.08
C LEU A 736 15.17 -21.14 -17.70
N VAL A 737 14.37 -21.00 -18.75
CA VAL A 737 14.08 -19.72 -19.38
C VAL A 737 12.73 -19.24 -18.83
N GLN A 738 12.76 -18.13 -18.10
CA GLN A 738 11.55 -17.56 -17.51
C GLN A 738 10.87 -16.59 -18.47
N GLY A 739 9.57 -16.78 -18.68
CA GLY A 739 8.73 -15.88 -19.45
C GLY A 739 7.45 -15.50 -18.71
N GLU A 740 6.79 -14.46 -19.21
CA GLU A 740 5.45 -14.04 -18.80
C GLU A 740 4.37 -14.73 -19.63
N LEU A 741 3.24 -15.06 -19.00
CA LEU A 741 2.09 -15.65 -19.66
C LEU A 741 0.96 -14.62 -19.80
N TYR A 742 0.56 -14.36 -21.04
CA TYR A 742 -0.60 -13.51 -21.37
C TYR A 742 -1.66 -14.35 -22.07
N LEU A 743 -2.75 -14.63 -21.35
CA LEU A 743 -3.86 -15.45 -21.84
C LEU A 743 -4.67 -14.73 -22.92
N GLY A 744 -5.08 -15.46 -23.93
CA GLY A 744 -5.94 -14.98 -25.01
C GLY A 744 -5.36 -15.29 -26.38
N GLU A 745 -6.10 -14.91 -27.41
CA GLU A 745 -5.65 -15.12 -28.78
C GLU A 745 -4.56 -14.08 -29.14
N PRO A 746 -3.36 -14.52 -29.58
CA PRO A 746 -2.28 -13.65 -30.03
C PRO A 746 -2.73 -12.54 -30.97
N GLY A 747 -2.44 -11.29 -30.61
CA GLY A 747 -2.75 -10.12 -31.44
C GLY A 747 -4.14 -9.52 -31.28
N THR A 748 -4.97 -10.08 -30.39
CA THR A 748 -6.19 -9.39 -29.98
C THR A 748 -5.90 -8.15 -29.14
N ASP A 749 -6.72 -7.10 -29.30
CA ASP A 749 -6.58 -5.85 -28.55
C ASP A 749 -6.56 -6.08 -27.03
N ALA A 750 -7.34 -7.03 -26.54
CA ALA A 750 -7.41 -7.37 -25.12
C ALA A 750 -6.08 -7.94 -24.60
N GLN A 751 -5.46 -8.87 -25.34
CA GLN A 751 -4.18 -9.45 -24.95
C GLN A 751 -3.05 -8.41 -25.06
N VAL A 752 -3.03 -7.63 -26.13
CA VAL A 752 -2.05 -6.54 -26.34
C VAL A 752 -2.18 -5.45 -25.27
N ALA A 753 -3.40 -5.11 -24.84
CA ALA A 753 -3.61 -4.17 -23.75
C ALA A 753 -3.01 -4.67 -22.43
N LYS A 754 -3.16 -5.96 -22.10
CA LYS A 754 -2.53 -6.56 -20.92
C LYS A 754 -1.00 -6.47 -20.97
N MET A 755 -0.40 -6.77 -22.12
CA MET A 755 1.05 -6.64 -22.33
C MET A 755 1.52 -5.19 -22.12
N ARG A 756 0.81 -4.21 -22.68
CA ARG A 756 1.16 -2.78 -22.52
C ARG A 756 1.02 -2.27 -21.09
N GLN A 757 0.08 -2.84 -20.32
CA GLN A 757 -0.17 -2.48 -18.93
C GLN A 757 0.75 -3.21 -17.94
N GLY A 758 1.57 -4.17 -18.41
CA GLY A 758 2.41 -5.00 -17.53
C GLY A 758 1.58 -5.92 -16.63
N GLY A 759 0.43 -6.38 -17.11
CA GLY A 759 -0.49 -7.26 -16.37
C GLY A 759 -0.51 -8.68 -16.92
N PRO A 760 0.55 -9.49 -16.77
CA PRO A 760 0.53 -10.90 -17.15
C PRO A 760 -0.44 -11.69 -16.28
N ASP A 761 -1.03 -12.73 -16.88
CA ASP A 761 -1.95 -13.65 -16.22
C ASP A 761 -1.21 -14.75 -15.43
N GLY A 762 0.09 -14.96 -15.72
CA GLY A 762 0.96 -15.88 -15.01
C GLY A 762 2.43 -15.74 -15.42
N TRP A 763 3.29 -16.57 -14.86
CA TRP A 763 4.69 -16.73 -15.26
C TRP A 763 5.01 -18.20 -15.42
N MET A 764 6.07 -18.49 -16.15
CA MET A 764 6.42 -19.86 -16.51
C MET A 764 7.92 -20.05 -16.63
N PHE A 765 8.40 -21.18 -16.14
CA PHE A 765 9.66 -21.74 -16.61
C PHE A 765 9.39 -22.61 -17.83
N ASN A 766 10.14 -22.36 -18.90
CA ASN A 766 10.10 -23.13 -20.13
C ASN A 766 8.70 -23.33 -20.74
N GLY A 767 7.90 -22.26 -20.76
CA GLY A 767 6.68 -22.17 -21.58
C GLY A 767 5.40 -22.78 -21.00
N THR A 768 5.44 -23.35 -19.80
CA THR A 768 4.23 -23.84 -19.12
C THR A 768 4.25 -23.44 -17.64
N ALA A 769 3.26 -22.66 -17.21
CA ALA A 769 3.06 -22.30 -15.81
C ALA A 769 2.81 -23.57 -14.98
N ALA A 770 3.56 -23.73 -13.88
CA ALA A 770 3.60 -24.93 -13.04
C ALA A 770 3.95 -26.24 -13.79
N GLY A 771 4.52 -26.18 -15.00
CA GLY A 771 4.78 -27.39 -15.81
C GLY A 771 5.69 -28.40 -15.10
N TYR A 772 6.73 -27.91 -14.42
CA TYR A 772 7.67 -28.77 -13.69
C TYR A 772 7.16 -29.24 -12.32
N ASP A 773 5.97 -28.84 -11.88
CA ASP A 773 5.27 -29.50 -10.78
C ASP A 773 4.69 -30.84 -11.24
N HIS A 774 4.18 -30.88 -12.47
CA HIS A 774 3.60 -32.08 -13.08
C HIS A 774 4.64 -32.98 -13.73
N ALA A 775 5.80 -32.44 -14.10
CA ALA A 775 6.94 -33.20 -14.60
C ALA A 775 8.24 -32.77 -13.90
N PRO A 776 8.48 -33.21 -12.65
CA PRO A 776 9.66 -32.80 -11.88
C PRO A 776 10.98 -33.08 -12.60
N LEU A 777 11.94 -32.16 -12.46
CA LEU A 777 13.33 -32.34 -12.84
C LEU A 777 13.98 -33.44 -11.97
N GLN A 778 14.92 -34.21 -12.51
CA GLN A 778 15.43 -35.41 -11.84
C GLN A 778 16.88 -35.25 -11.41
N ALA A 779 17.20 -35.60 -10.16
CA ALA A 779 18.58 -35.66 -9.67
C ALA A 779 18.76 -36.79 -8.65
N LYS A 780 20.00 -37.01 -8.22
CA LYS A 780 20.35 -37.90 -7.11
C LYS A 780 21.04 -37.13 -6.00
N ALA A 781 20.88 -37.59 -4.77
CA ALA A 781 21.61 -37.05 -3.64
C ALA A 781 23.12 -37.20 -3.89
N GLY A 782 23.88 -36.13 -3.66
CA GLY A 782 25.32 -36.06 -3.94
C GLY A 782 25.70 -35.63 -5.36
N GLU A 783 24.78 -35.61 -6.33
CA GLU A 783 25.06 -35.09 -7.67
C GLU A 783 25.18 -33.55 -7.63
N ARG A 784 26.18 -33.03 -8.34
CA ARG A 784 26.32 -31.60 -8.64
C ARG A 784 25.44 -31.24 -9.83
N VAL A 785 24.54 -30.29 -9.61
CA VAL A 785 23.58 -29.82 -10.59
C VAL A 785 23.88 -28.37 -10.94
N ARG A 786 24.00 -28.07 -12.23
CA ARG A 786 24.04 -26.68 -12.75
C ARG A 786 22.70 -26.32 -13.37
N ILE A 787 22.16 -25.17 -12.98
CA ILE A 787 20.93 -24.61 -13.52
C ILE A 787 21.30 -23.32 -14.27
N TRP A 788 21.30 -23.40 -15.59
CA TRP A 788 21.36 -22.24 -16.47
C TRP A 788 20.03 -21.50 -16.43
N ALA A 789 20.06 -20.17 -16.32
CA ALA A 789 18.86 -19.36 -16.23
C ALA A 789 18.93 -18.17 -17.17
N VAL A 790 17.82 -17.86 -17.84
CA VAL A 790 17.64 -16.66 -18.68
C VAL A 790 16.29 -16.04 -18.35
N ALA A 791 16.27 -14.75 -18.02
CA ALA A 791 15.05 -13.99 -17.82
C ALA A 791 14.57 -13.41 -19.16
N ALA A 792 13.73 -14.13 -19.90
CA ALA A 792 13.27 -13.68 -21.22
C ALA A 792 12.28 -12.51 -21.18
N GLY A 793 11.50 -12.39 -20.10
CA GLY A 793 10.55 -11.28 -19.91
C GLY A 793 9.22 -11.46 -20.65
N PRO A 794 8.66 -10.42 -21.30
CA PRO A 794 9.36 -9.23 -21.78
C PRO A 794 9.64 -8.12 -20.76
N SER A 795 9.02 -8.14 -19.57
CA SER A 795 9.14 -7.04 -18.59
C SER A 795 9.69 -7.47 -17.22
N SER A 796 9.62 -8.77 -16.90
CA SER A 796 9.95 -9.34 -15.58
C SER A 796 11.32 -10.00 -15.60
N GLY A 797 12.08 -9.79 -14.53
CA GLY A 797 13.28 -10.57 -14.20
C GLY A 797 12.92 -11.86 -13.46
N THR A 798 13.92 -12.64 -13.07
CA THR A 798 13.77 -13.81 -12.18
C THR A 798 14.64 -13.70 -10.94
N ALA A 799 14.15 -14.15 -9.79
CA ALA A 799 14.93 -14.39 -8.59
C ALA A 799 15.02 -15.90 -8.33
N LEU A 800 15.78 -16.62 -9.17
CA LEU A 800 15.84 -18.09 -9.14
C LEU A 800 16.33 -18.60 -7.78
N HIS A 801 15.54 -19.46 -7.16
CA HIS A 801 15.82 -20.08 -5.86
C HIS A 801 15.47 -21.56 -5.87
N VAL A 802 16.28 -22.38 -5.20
CA VAL A 802 15.96 -23.78 -4.89
C VAL A 802 15.76 -23.92 -3.38
N VAL A 803 14.52 -24.23 -2.98
CA VAL A 803 14.15 -24.36 -1.57
C VAL A 803 14.84 -25.58 -0.97
N GLY A 804 15.59 -25.37 0.11
CA GLY A 804 16.28 -26.44 0.84
C GLY A 804 17.69 -26.78 0.33
N ALA A 805 18.18 -26.12 -0.73
CA ALA A 805 19.54 -26.32 -1.23
C ALA A 805 20.18 -24.97 -1.62
N PRO A 806 21.17 -24.46 -0.87
CA PRO A 806 21.88 -23.24 -1.24
C PRO A 806 22.78 -23.46 -2.44
N PHE A 807 23.05 -22.40 -3.19
CA PHE A 807 24.02 -22.39 -4.28
C PHE A 807 25.43 -22.21 -3.73
N ASP A 808 26.35 -23.06 -4.16
CA ASP A 808 27.79 -22.94 -3.85
C ASP A 808 28.59 -22.34 -5.01
N THR A 809 27.96 -22.15 -6.18
CA THR A 809 28.54 -21.45 -7.34
C THR A 809 27.46 -20.60 -8.00
N VAL A 810 27.79 -19.36 -8.33
CA VAL A 810 26.91 -18.44 -9.06
C VAL A 810 27.70 -17.69 -10.11
N TYR A 811 27.22 -17.74 -11.35
CA TYR A 811 27.75 -17.01 -12.49
C TYR A 811 26.64 -16.15 -13.09
N LYS A 812 26.87 -14.85 -13.21
CA LYS A 812 25.87 -13.86 -13.66
C LYS A 812 26.51 -12.91 -14.66
N GLU A 813 25.88 -12.74 -15.82
CA GLU A 813 26.24 -11.72 -16.81
C GLU A 813 27.74 -11.71 -17.19
N GLY A 814 28.33 -12.89 -17.37
CA GLY A 814 29.72 -13.03 -17.77
C GLY A 814 30.74 -13.19 -16.63
N ALA A 815 30.32 -13.05 -15.36
CA ALA A 815 31.22 -13.08 -14.20
C ALA A 815 30.79 -14.09 -13.11
N TYR A 816 31.79 -14.73 -12.48
CA TYR A 816 31.55 -15.52 -11.26
C TYR A 816 31.33 -14.58 -10.08
N MET A 817 30.18 -14.73 -9.42
CA MET A 817 29.85 -14.07 -8.16
C MET A 817 30.21 -14.94 -6.95
N LEU A 818 30.24 -16.26 -7.16
CA LEU A 818 30.58 -17.25 -6.15
C LEU A 818 31.15 -18.49 -6.85
N ARG A 819 32.18 -19.10 -6.26
CA ARG A 819 32.78 -20.37 -6.66
C ARG A 819 32.89 -21.31 -5.47
N THR A 820 33.08 -22.60 -5.74
CA THR A 820 33.19 -23.64 -4.71
C THR A 820 34.33 -23.47 -3.72
N ASP A 821 35.38 -22.72 -4.07
CA ASP A 821 36.52 -22.40 -3.20
C ASP A 821 36.30 -21.18 -2.31
N ASP A 822 35.20 -20.43 -2.53
CA ASP A 822 34.81 -19.34 -1.65
C ASP A 822 34.19 -19.87 -0.35
N PRO A 823 34.38 -19.19 0.80
CA PRO A 823 33.83 -19.62 2.08
C PRO A 823 32.31 -19.36 2.24
N GLY A 824 31.66 -18.79 1.21
CA GLY A 824 30.27 -18.32 1.25
C GLY A 824 29.30 -19.21 0.47
N GLY A 825 28.01 -18.85 0.52
CA GLY A 825 26.94 -19.48 -0.24
C GLY A 825 25.96 -18.43 -0.75
N ALA A 826 25.24 -18.72 -1.83
CA ALA A 826 24.19 -17.86 -2.37
C ALA A 826 22.83 -18.54 -2.28
N GLN A 827 21.80 -17.76 -1.97
CA GLN A 827 20.42 -18.26 -1.86
C GLN A 827 19.63 -18.07 -3.16
N VAL A 828 19.98 -17.06 -3.96
CA VAL A 828 19.21 -16.61 -5.12
C VAL A 828 20.18 -16.21 -6.24
N LEU A 829 19.86 -16.58 -7.47
CA LEU A 829 20.42 -15.96 -8.68
C LEU A 829 19.39 -14.94 -9.19
N ASP A 830 19.65 -13.65 -8.93
CA ASP A 830 18.80 -12.56 -9.40
C ASP A 830 19.20 -12.15 -10.83
N LEU A 831 18.23 -12.08 -11.73
CA LEU A 831 18.41 -11.70 -13.12
C LEU A 831 17.34 -10.66 -13.49
N ALA A 832 17.76 -9.49 -13.96
CA ALA A 832 16.84 -8.53 -14.58
C ALA A 832 16.36 -9.06 -15.96
N PRO A 833 15.32 -8.47 -16.58
CA PRO A 833 14.92 -8.85 -17.94
C PRO A 833 16.11 -8.83 -18.91
N ALA A 834 16.18 -9.83 -19.78
CA ALA A 834 17.28 -10.12 -20.72
C ALA A 834 18.62 -10.55 -20.10
N GLN A 835 18.72 -10.68 -18.77
CA GLN A 835 19.94 -11.20 -18.14
C GLN A 835 19.95 -12.74 -18.07
N GLY A 836 21.15 -13.30 -18.01
CA GLY A 836 21.33 -14.72 -17.80
C GLY A 836 22.60 -15.11 -17.04
N GLY A 837 22.64 -16.38 -16.65
CA GLY A 837 23.70 -16.93 -15.82
C GLY A 837 23.49 -18.41 -15.50
N PHE A 838 24.20 -18.90 -14.49
CA PHE A 838 23.93 -20.20 -13.90
C PHE A 838 24.20 -20.21 -12.39
N ALA A 839 23.53 -21.12 -11.69
CA ALA A 839 23.83 -21.46 -10.31
C ALA A 839 24.12 -22.97 -10.20
N GLU A 840 24.99 -23.36 -9.28
CA GLU A 840 25.27 -24.76 -8.98
C GLU A 840 25.03 -25.07 -7.51
N LEU A 841 24.60 -26.30 -7.26
CA LEU A 841 24.36 -26.86 -5.93
C LEU A 841 24.61 -28.36 -5.93
N VAL A 842 24.66 -28.93 -4.72
CA VAL A 842 24.61 -30.36 -4.47
C VAL A 842 23.41 -30.65 -3.57
N PHE A 843 22.55 -31.58 -3.97
CA PHE A 843 21.44 -32.01 -3.11
C PHE A 843 21.97 -32.97 -2.03
N PRO A 844 21.81 -32.65 -0.73
CA PRO A 844 22.44 -33.45 0.33
C PRO A 844 21.69 -34.76 0.61
N GLU A 845 20.38 -34.80 0.40
CA GLU A 845 19.53 -35.95 0.70
C GLU A 845 18.44 -36.15 -0.36
N ALA A 846 17.85 -37.35 -0.38
CA ALA A 846 16.72 -37.65 -1.25
C ALA A 846 15.48 -36.89 -0.78
N GLY A 847 14.69 -36.38 -1.71
CA GLY A 847 13.56 -35.52 -1.39
C GLY A 847 12.94 -34.87 -2.61
N THR A 848 12.04 -33.92 -2.36
CA THR A 848 11.44 -33.09 -3.41
C THR A 848 11.74 -31.63 -3.07
N TYR A 849 12.54 -30.98 -3.92
CA TYR A 849 13.05 -29.63 -3.71
C TYR A 849 12.36 -28.66 -4.68
N PRO A 850 11.55 -27.71 -4.21
CA PRO A 850 10.96 -26.69 -5.06
C PRO A 850 12.02 -25.79 -5.71
N VAL A 851 11.88 -25.52 -7.00
CA VAL A 851 12.59 -24.46 -7.71
C VAL A 851 11.59 -23.37 -8.06
N VAL A 852 11.89 -22.12 -7.71
CA VAL A 852 10.94 -21.00 -7.80
C VAL A 852 11.62 -19.72 -8.29
N ASP A 853 10.82 -18.81 -8.84
CA ASP A 853 11.15 -17.39 -8.78
C ASP A 853 10.74 -16.82 -7.40
N HIS A 854 11.73 -16.41 -6.61
CA HIS A 854 11.51 -15.87 -5.27
C HIS A 854 10.83 -14.48 -5.26
N THR A 855 10.57 -13.88 -6.42
CA THR A 855 9.50 -12.90 -6.55
C THR A 855 8.17 -13.63 -6.38
N MET A 856 7.71 -13.78 -5.13
CA MET A 856 6.66 -14.76 -4.80
C MET A 856 5.37 -14.64 -5.60
N ARG A 857 4.99 -13.44 -6.07
CA ARG A 857 3.88 -13.26 -7.02
C ARG A 857 4.07 -14.07 -8.31
N GLN A 858 5.29 -14.13 -8.84
CA GLN A 858 5.63 -14.87 -10.05
C GLN A 858 5.58 -16.38 -9.77
N ALA A 859 6.15 -16.85 -8.65
CA ALA A 859 6.02 -18.24 -8.22
C ALA A 859 4.56 -18.64 -8.00
N GLU A 860 3.79 -17.92 -7.19
CA GLU A 860 2.37 -18.23 -6.91
C GLU A 860 1.48 -18.19 -8.16
N ALA A 861 1.95 -17.59 -9.25
CA ALA A 861 1.27 -17.51 -10.54
C ALA A 861 1.96 -18.34 -11.65
N GLY A 862 2.85 -19.28 -11.29
CA GLY A 862 3.28 -20.37 -12.16
C GLY A 862 4.79 -20.53 -12.41
N ALA A 863 5.64 -19.58 -12.00
CA ALA A 863 7.10 -19.70 -12.11
C ALA A 863 7.68 -20.57 -10.97
N HIS A 864 7.29 -21.84 -10.94
CA HIS A 864 7.80 -22.84 -10.04
C HIS A 864 7.82 -24.24 -10.67
N GLY A 865 8.58 -25.13 -10.04
CA GLY A 865 8.75 -26.51 -10.41
C GLY A 865 9.30 -27.32 -9.25
N LEU A 866 9.50 -28.62 -9.48
CA LEU A 866 10.06 -29.52 -8.49
C LEU A 866 11.32 -30.21 -9.03
N PHE A 867 12.34 -30.34 -8.20
CA PHE A 867 13.40 -31.34 -8.35
C PHE A 867 13.02 -32.57 -7.52
N LYS A 868 12.89 -33.72 -8.17
CA LYS A 868 12.76 -35.02 -7.53
C LYS A 868 14.15 -35.63 -7.39
N VAL A 869 14.65 -35.66 -6.16
CA VAL A 869 15.98 -36.16 -5.81
C VAL A 869 15.84 -37.57 -5.26
N SER A 870 16.42 -38.54 -5.94
CA SER A 870 16.46 -39.94 -5.51
C SER A 870 17.70 -40.24 -4.65
N ALA A 871 17.69 -41.37 -3.96
CA ALA A 871 18.90 -41.88 -3.28
C ALA A 871 20.04 -42.10 -4.30
N PRO A 872 21.32 -42.11 -3.86
CA PRO A 872 22.49 -42.19 -4.73
C PRO A 872 22.46 -43.33 -5.76
#